data_AF-A0A4E9EKY7-F1
#
_entry.id   AF-A0A4E9EKY7-F1
#
_cell.length_a   1.000
_cell.length_b   1.000
_cell.length_c   1.000
_cell.angle_alpha   90.00
_cell.angle_beta   90.00
_cell.angle_gamma   90.00
#
_symmetry.space_group_name_H-M   'P 1'
#
loop_
_entity.id
_entity.type
_entity.pdbx_description
1 polymer ?
#
loop_
_entity_poly.entity_id
_entity_poly.type
_entity_poly.pdbx_seq_one_letter_code
_entity_poly.pdbx_strand_id
1 'polypeptide(L)'
;MSTTVTQTQEPIELTNLQGRGKDTIEEQLSLPPDDVPPPHAQSEAQRWNYPKGNMPKLGFAFLSFIIAGMNDAAVGALIPYLEKYYDLSYTIISLIFLTPFAGYSVAAFTNARIHMRFGQRGVAIMAPICHLITFVALALHPPYPVLVVCNIFSGFGNGLTDACFCAWVGAMDKANTVQGFLHASYSLGALFSPLIATSMVVSYDLPWYTFYYLMIGIAVVEWVGLTVSFWQKTGAVYQLEHVNETENSGAGTREALKSKVTWLCSLFFFAYMGVEVGLGGWIVTFMLRVRKASAYASGASGTGFWAGMALGRACLGFVTERFGERLCLSIYLVICIGLQLLFWLVPQFIVSAVAVAFLGFFLGPMFPGAVMVTAKLLPAKIHVSAIGFAMAIGGTGGTIFPFAIGAIANSKGVGVLQPIILALITVVAGSQSLHIPLSTSILPTVKMTKPTVLQLGDDIKWNHDLHATFKSHFDIKRSHSMPRAEFIQALKNKTFGDFFAIYRPFWNTGGEMGNWDEELISLLPASCKIYASAGAGFDWVDTATLAKRGITYCNAAAACTESVADAAIWLIISVFRQLSWSSIAARSGSSEQFLDAQRNLAPVSRNPSGFSLGIIGFGRIGRRIAEKAYKALDMKILYNDVVQMPKEIEEPIGAVYHKSADTLLAEADCVLVATPFAGEALLNKQGLAKMKKGAKLVNIARGKLINEADLVEALQSGHLSGAGLDVFEHEPVISPELIKMKNVELLSHNAGASLDSHVGFEKLGMENILSFHKTGKAISPVNAHLIKQSKL
;
A
#
# COMPACT_ATOMS: atom_id res chain seq x y z
N MET A 1 -63.86 -24.01 -11.68
CA MET A 1 -64.53 -24.29 -10.39
C MET A 1 -64.27 -25.75 -10.09
N SER A 2 -63.27 -26.02 -9.26
CA SER A 2 -63.40 -26.16 -7.79
C SER A 2 -63.65 -27.63 -7.44
N THR A 3 -62.57 -28.32 -7.05
CA THR A 3 -62.25 -28.78 -5.67
C THR A 3 -62.89 -30.15 -5.40
N THR A 4 -62.26 -31.10 -4.72
CA THR A 4 -62.15 -31.15 -3.25
C THR A 4 -61.46 -32.49 -2.86
N VAL A 5 -60.38 -32.43 -2.03
CA VAL A 5 -60.11 -33.14 -0.73
C VAL A 5 -60.43 -34.67 -0.64
N THR A 6 -59.74 -35.60 0.03
CA THR A 6 -58.46 -35.84 0.78
C THR A 6 -58.54 -37.29 1.32
N GLN A 7 -57.40 -37.93 1.68
CA GLN A 7 -57.18 -38.99 2.71
C GLN A 7 -56.41 -40.23 2.20
N THR A 8 -55.10 -40.37 2.49
CA THR A 8 -54.37 -41.04 3.61
C THR A 8 -53.99 -42.51 3.35
N GLN A 9 -52.69 -42.84 3.39
CA GLN A 9 -52.09 -44.02 4.07
C GLN A 9 -50.54 -44.01 4.01
N GLU A 10 -49.90 -44.28 5.15
CA GLU A 10 -48.45 -44.49 5.45
C GLU A 10 -47.88 -45.80 4.83
N PRO A 11 -46.56 -46.17 4.87
CA PRO A 11 -45.46 -45.75 5.78
C PRO A 11 -44.05 -45.52 5.15
N ILE A 12 -43.08 -45.22 6.02
CA ILE A 12 -41.69 -44.78 5.80
C ILE A 12 -40.73 -45.96 5.54
N GLU A 13 -39.83 -45.85 4.53
CA GLU A 13 -38.37 -46.05 4.72
C GLU A 13 -37.47 -45.55 3.56
N LEU A 14 -36.47 -44.76 3.95
CA LEU A 14 -35.09 -44.58 3.42
C LEU A 14 -34.84 -44.32 1.92
N THR A 15 -34.60 -43.05 1.55
CA THR A 15 -33.27 -42.58 1.07
C THR A 15 -33.21 -41.05 0.85
N ASN A 16 -32.05 -40.47 1.18
CA ASN A 16 -31.49 -39.20 0.67
C ASN A 16 -32.09 -37.86 1.15
N LEU A 17 -31.67 -37.44 2.35
CA LEU A 17 -31.57 -36.03 2.74
C LEU A 17 -30.22 -35.45 2.28
N GLN A 18 -30.11 -35.03 1.02
CA GLN A 18 -29.12 -34.05 0.56
C GLN A 18 -29.71 -33.32 -0.65
N GLY A 19 -30.37 -32.18 -0.43
CA GLY A 19 -30.92 -31.43 -1.56
C GLY A 19 -31.81 -30.23 -1.27
N ARG A 20 -31.89 -29.73 -0.05
CA ARG A 20 -32.61 -28.47 0.24
C ARG A 20 -31.87 -27.67 1.30
N GLY A 21 -31.06 -26.73 0.84
CA GLY A 21 -30.29 -25.84 1.69
C GLY A 21 -29.25 -24.96 0.98
N LYS A 22 -29.05 -25.12 -0.34
CA LYS A 22 -28.14 -24.26 -1.12
C LYS A 22 -28.83 -23.11 -1.83
N ASP A 23 -30.08 -23.27 -2.24
CA ASP A 23 -30.72 -22.32 -3.16
C ASP A 23 -31.33 -21.08 -2.50
N THR A 24 -31.12 -20.87 -1.20
CA THR A 24 -31.59 -19.66 -0.47
C THR A 24 -30.45 -18.76 0.00
N ILE A 25 -29.19 -19.11 -0.28
CA ILE A 25 -28.01 -18.30 0.10
C ILE A 25 -27.50 -17.47 -1.10
N GLU A 26 -27.76 -17.90 -2.33
CA GLU A 26 -27.27 -17.18 -3.53
C GLU A 26 -28.08 -15.93 -3.90
N GLU A 27 -29.31 -15.75 -3.39
CA GLU A 27 -30.17 -14.63 -3.77
C GLU A 27 -30.01 -13.37 -2.88
N GLN A 28 -29.20 -13.43 -1.80
CA GLN A 28 -28.98 -12.29 -0.89
C GLN A 28 -27.58 -11.63 -0.99
N LEU A 29 -26.74 -12.03 -1.96
CA LEU A 29 -25.35 -11.59 -2.09
C LEU A 29 -25.03 -10.85 -3.40
N SER A 30 -26.03 -10.23 -4.04
CA SER A 30 -25.79 -9.34 -5.19
C SER A 30 -25.35 -7.95 -4.74
N LEU A 31 -24.06 -7.79 -4.44
CA LEU A 31 -23.40 -6.47 -4.49
C LEU A 31 -23.13 -6.10 -5.97
N PRO A 32 -23.13 -4.81 -6.35
CA PRO A 32 -22.86 -4.39 -7.73
C PRO A 32 -21.46 -4.86 -8.21
N PRO A 33 -21.26 -5.11 -9.52
CA PRO A 33 -20.05 -5.76 -10.05
C PRO A 33 -18.74 -4.96 -9.97
N ASP A 34 -18.76 -3.71 -9.49
CA ASP A 34 -17.66 -2.76 -9.68
C ASP A 34 -16.61 -2.73 -8.54
N ASP A 35 -16.77 -3.49 -7.45
CA ASP A 35 -15.95 -3.32 -6.24
C ASP A 35 -15.05 -4.52 -5.86
N VAL A 36 -14.82 -5.50 -6.75
CA VAL A 36 -13.86 -6.60 -6.50
C VAL A 36 -12.64 -6.46 -7.41
N PRO A 37 -11.47 -6.04 -6.89
CA PRO A 37 -10.24 -5.98 -7.68
C PRO A 37 -9.79 -7.39 -8.10
N PRO A 38 -9.18 -7.57 -9.29
CA PRO A 38 -8.67 -8.87 -9.72
C PRO A 38 -7.57 -9.39 -8.76
N PRO A 39 -7.37 -10.72 -8.63
CA PRO A 39 -6.54 -11.36 -7.60
C PRO A 39 -5.06 -10.94 -7.55
N HIS A 40 -4.59 -10.16 -8.52
CA HIS A 40 -3.20 -9.72 -8.68
C HIS A 40 -3.06 -8.19 -8.85
N ALA A 41 -4.13 -7.41 -8.74
CA ALA A 41 -4.01 -5.96 -8.65
C ALA A 41 -3.40 -5.59 -7.30
N GLN A 42 -2.29 -4.83 -7.28
CA GLN A 42 -1.94 -4.09 -6.07
C GLN A 42 -3.12 -3.15 -5.80
N SER A 43 -3.89 -3.41 -4.73
CA SER A 43 -4.98 -2.52 -4.34
C SER A 43 -4.37 -1.14 -4.09
N GLU A 44 -4.79 -0.12 -4.84
CA GLU A 44 -4.46 1.26 -4.48
C GLU A 44 -4.80 1.47 -3.00
N ALA A 45 -3.90 2.07 -2.24
CA ALA A 45 -4.14 2.35 -0.83
C ALA A 45 -5.41 3.21 -0.71
N GLN A 46 -6.38 2.75 0.09
CA GLN A 46 -7.65 3.45 0.24
C GLN A 46 -7.42 4.86 0.78
N ARG A 47 -8.21 5.82 0.32
CA ARG A 47 -8.20 7.17 0.86
C ARG A 47 -9.27 7.30 1.95
N TRP A 48 -9.12 8.29 2.81
CA TRP A 48 -10.11 8.60 3.86
C TRP A 48 -11.51 8.89 3.28
N ASN A 49 -11.59 9.39 2.04
CA ASN A 49 -12.82 9.70 1.32
C ASN A 49 -13.14 8.77 0.14
N TYR A 50 -12.29 7.78 -0.14
CA TYR A 50 -12.51 6.86 -1.25
C TYR A 50 -12.11 5.41 -0.87
N PRO A 51 -13.02 4.43 -1.04
CA PRO A 51 -14.41 4.57 -1.50
C PRO A 51 -15.27 5.42 -0.55
N LYS A 52 -16.37 6.04 -1.06
CA LYS A 52 -17.19 7.01 -0.28
C LYS A 52 -17.67 6.47 1.08
N GLY A 53 -17.86 5.15 1.18
CA GLY A 53 -18.20 4.47 2.43
C GLY A 53 -17.14 4.55 3.53
N ASN A 54 -15.94 5.08 3.26
CA ASN A 54 -14.89 5.27 4.28
C ASN A 54 -15.15 6.47 5.19
N MET A 55 -15.81 7.53 4.69
CA MET A 55 -16.10 8.73 5.50
C MET A 55 -16.93 8.41 6.77
N PRO A 56 -18.09 7.72 6.68
CA PRO A 56 -18.86 7.39 7.88
C PRO A 56 -18.14 6.41 8.80
N LYS A 57 -17.39 5.44 8.26
CA LYS A 57 -16.58 4.50 9.04
C LYS A 57 -15.52 5.22 9.87
N LEU A 58 -14.80 6.16 9.23
CA LEU A 58 -13.76 6.95 9.88
C LEU A 58 -14.37 7.86 10.96
N GLY A 59 -15.51 8.50 10.67
CA GLY A 59 -16.22 9.35 11.64
C GLY A 59 -16.64 8.60 12.90
N PHE A 60 -17.18 7.38 12.78
CA PHE A 60 -17.54 6.56 13.94
C PHE A 60 -16.32 5.90 14.63
N ALA A 61 -15.24 5.61 13.90
CA ALA A 61 -13.97 5.24 14.51
C ALA A 61 -13.39 6.38 15.37
N PHE A 62 -13.49 7.64 14.90
CA PHE A 62 -13.10 8.81 15.69
C PHE A 62 -13.95 8.94 16.96
N LEU A 63 -15.26 8.71 16.86
CA LEU A 63 -16.15 8.70 18.03
C LEU A 63 -15.75 7.62 19.05
N SER A 64 -15.41 6.43 18.58
CA SER A 64 -14.92 5.34 19.43
C SER A 64 -13.66 5.74 20.22
N PHE A 65 -12.72 6.40 19.54
CA PHE A 65 -11.50 6.91 20.17
C PHE A 65 -11.80 8.04 21.16
N ILE A 66 -12.75 8.93 20.86
CA ILE A 66 -13.24 9.94 21.82
C ILE A 66 -13.75 9.25 23.09
N ILE A 67 -14.59 8.22 22.97
CA ILE A 67 -15.14 7.48 24.12
C ILE A 67 -14.03 6.85 24.97
N ALA A 68 -13.04 6.21 24.33
CA ALA A 68 -11.90 5.64 25.03
C ALA A 68 -11.13 6.71 25.83
N GLY A 69 -10.83 7.85 25.20
CA GLY A 69 -10.14 8.96 25.89
C GLY A 69 -10.99 9.59 26.99
N MET A 70 -12.30 9.70 26.79
CA MET A 70 -13.22 10.20 27.81
C MET A 70 -13.22 9.28 29.04
N ASN A 71 -13.31 7.97 28.83
CA ASN A 71 -13.30 6.98 29.90
C ASN A 71 -12.00 7.04 30.71
N ASP A 72 -10.86 7.01 30.04
CA ASP A 72 -9.55 6.93 30.69
C ASP A 72 -9.22 8.18 31.51
N ALA A 73 -9.50 9.38 30.97
CA ALA A 73 -9.20 10.62 31.66
C ALA A 73 -10.22 10.98 32.76
N ALA A 74 -11.49 10.56 32.64
CA ALA A 74 -12.52 10.87 33.63
C ALA A 74 -12.24 10.20 34.97
N VAL A 75 -11.71 8.97 34.93
CA VAL A 75 -11.35 8.19 36.12
C VAL A 75 -10.44 9.00 37.04
N GLY A 76 -9.36 9.59 36.52
CA GLY A 76 -8.40 10.36 37.32
C GLY A 76 -9.03 11.53 38.06
N ALA A 77 -9.98 12.22 37.42
CA ALA A 77 -10.73 13.32 38.04
C ALA A 77 -11.74 12.83 39.10
N LEU A 78 -12.27 11.61 38.95
CA LEU A 78 -13.31 11.06 39.81
C LEU A 78 -12.79 10.38 41.09
N ILE A 79 -11.50 10.04 41.16
CA ILE A 79 -10.90 9.30 42.30
C ILE A 79 -11.24 9.91 43.68
N PRO A 80 -11.06 11.23 43.93
CA PRO A 80 -11.31 11.77 45.27
C PRO A 80 -12.76 11.59 45.73
N TYR A 81 -13.70 11.54 44.79
CA TYR A 81 -15.12 11.35 45.06
C TYR A 81 -15.47 9.88 45.26
N LEU A 82 -14.79 8.97 44.54
CA LEU A 82 -14.90 7.53 44.74
C LEU A 82 -14.34 7.10 46.11
N GLU A 83 -13.23 7.68 46.55
CA GLU A 83 -12.67 7.47 47.91
C GLU A 83 -13.71 7.81 48.97
N LYS A 84 -14.34 9.00 48.85
CA LYS A 84 -15.36 9.46 49.79
C LYS A 84 -16.64 8.61 49.72
N TYR A 85 -17.06 8.19 48.53
CA TYR A 85 -18.32 7.47 48.33
C TYR A 85 -18.27 6.03 48.86
N TYR A 86 -17.18 5.32 48.58
CA TYR A 86 -17.01 3.92 49.01
C TYR A 86 -16.31 3.77 50.37
N ASP A 87 -15.79 4.85 50.94
CA ASP A 87 -14.98 4.86 52.17
C ASP A 87 -13.78 3.90 52.08
N LEU A 88 -13.04 4.01 50.98
CA LEU A 88 -11.90 3.16 50.66
C LEU A 88 -10.62 3.99 50.51
N SER A 89 -9.49 3.35 50.80
CA SER A 89 -8.20 3.99 50.60
C SER A 89 -7.91 4.24 49.12
N TYR A 90 -7.11 5.27 48.87
CA TYR A 90 -6.61 5.64 47.56
C TYR A 90 -6.10 4.45 46.72
N THR A 91 -5.30 3.56 47.34
CA THR A 91 -4.71 2.40 46.67
C THR A 91 -5.78 1.42 46.21
N ILE A 92 -6.82 1.21 47.02
CA ILE A 92 -7.94 0.32 46.67
C ILE A 92 -8.73 0.96 45.52
N ILE A 93 -9.05 2.26 45.58
CA ILE A 93 -9.74 2.99 44.50
C ILE A 93 -8.92 3.01 43.19
N SER A 94 -7.59 3.02 43.28
CA SER A 94 -6.72 3.00 42.09
C SER A 94 -6.72 1.68 41.33
N LEU A 95 -7.26 0.59 41.91
CA LEU A 95 -7.40 -0.70 41.21
C LEU A 95 -8.24 -0.60 39.92
N ILE A 96 -9.10 0.42 39.82
CA ILE A 96 -9.86 0.75 38.61
C ILE A 96 -8.94 0.92 37.39
N PHE A 97 -7.74 1.50 37.54
CA PHE A 97 -6.79 1.67 36.45
C PHE A 97 -6.19 0.35 36.01
N LEU A 98 -6.06 -0.61 36.93
CA LEU A 98 -5.38 -1.87 36.67
C LEU A 98 -6.31 -2.84 35.94
N THR A 99 -7.61 -2.87 36.23
CA THR A 99 -8.50 -3.91 35.69
C THR A 99 -8.70 -3.97 34.18
N PRO A 100 -8.68 -2.85 33.42
CA PRO A 100 -8.68 -2.92 31.96
C PRO A 100 -7.50 -3.73 31.39
N PHE A 101 -6.41 -3.92 32.16
CA PHE A 101 -5.27 -4.78 31.80
C PHE A 101 -5.71 -6.16 31.32
N ALA A 102 -6.64 -6.80 32.05
CA ALA A 102 -7.10 -8.14 31.70
C ALA A 102 -7.85 -8.13 30.37
N GLY A 103 -8.67 -7.11 30.13
CA GLY A 103 -9.39 -6.91 28.88
C GLY A 103 -8.47 -6.69 27.69
N TYR A 104 -7.52 -5.75 27.80
CA TYR A 104 -6.51 -5.49 26.78
C TYR A 104 -5.66 -6.73 26.47
N SER A 105 -5.27 -7.48 27.51
CA SER A 105 -4.51 -8.72 27.35
C SER A 105 -5.31 -9.76 26.58
N VAL A 106 -6.59 -9.97 26.91
CA VAL A 106 -7.45 -10.90 26.15
C VAL A 106 -7.60 -10.42 24.70
N ALA A 107 -7.85 -9.14 24.48
CA ALA A 107 -7.96 -8.55 23.14
C ALA A 107 -6.69 -8.80 22.30
N ALA A 108 -5.50 -8.65 22.88
CA ALA A 108 -4.23 -8.91 22.20
C ALA A 108 -4.14 -10.32 21.59
N PHE A 109 -4.68 -11.34 22.29
CA PHE A 109 -4.64 -12.73 21.84
C PHE A 109 -5.86 -13.16 21.02
N THR A 110 -6.99 -12.47 21.12
CA THR A 110 -8.23 -12.83 20.42
C THR A 110 -8.50 -11.99 19.18
N ASN A 111 -7.92 -10.80 19.05
CA ASN A 111 -8.25 -9.84 17.99
C ASN A 111 -8.16 -10.46 16.58
N ALA A 112 -7.04 -11.12 16.26
CA ALA A 112 -6.88 -11.77 14.95
C ALA A 112 -7.93 -12.85 14.68
N ARG A 113 -8.34 -13.63 15.70
CA ARG A 113 -9.38 -14.65 15.55
C ARG A 113 -10.75 -14.02 15.30
N ILE A 114 -11.03 -12.90 15.95
CA ILE A 114 -12.27 -12.14 15.78
C ILE A 114 -12.33 -11.55 14.37
N HIS A 115 -11.25 -10.95 13.87
CA HIS A 115 -11.15 -10.46 12.50
C HIS A 115 -11.35 -11.57 11.47
N MET A 116 -10.69 -12.72 11.65
CA MET A 116 -10.84 -13.85 10.74
C MET A 116 -12.26 -14.41 10.72
N ARG A 117 -12.91 -14.55 11.88
CA ARG A 117 -14.24 -15.18 11.98
C ARG A 117 -15.38 -14.21 11.67
N PHE A 118 -15.28 -12.97 12.12
CA PHE A 118 -16.39 -12.01 12.12
C PHE A 118 -16.09 -10.73 11.33
N GLY A 119 -14.85 -10.54 10.86
CA GLY A 119 -14.42 -9.36 10.13
C GLY A 119 -14.31 -8.12 11.01
N GLN A 120 -14.11 -6.97 10.37
CA GLN A 120 -14.15 -5.68 11.06
C GLN A 120 -15.56 -5.39 11.61
N ARG A 121 -16.61 -5.96 10.99
CA ARG A 121 -17.98 -5.92 11.52
C ARG A 121 -18.09 -6.50 12.93
N GLY A 122 -17.42 -7.62 13.20
CA GLY A 122 -17.41 -8.24 14.52
C GLY A 122 -16.87 -7.28 15.58
N VAL A 123 -15.74 -6.63 15.30
CA VAL A 123 -15.16 -5.62 16.19
C VAL A 123 -16.09 -4.42 16.37
N ALA A 124 -16.65 -3.90 15.28
CA ALA A 124 -17.59 -2.77 15.27
C ALA A 124 -18.86 -3.00 16.09
N ILE A 125 -19.25 -4.25 16.33
CA ILE A 125 -20.39 -4.62 17.18
C ILE A 125 -19.94 -4.94 18.60
N MET A 126 -18.91 -5.79 18.76
CA MET A 126 -18.49 -6.31 20.06
C MET A 126 -17.90 -5.23 20.97
N ALA A 127 -17.08 -4.33 20.42
CA ALA A 127 -16.39 -3.32 21.24
C ALA A 127 -17.35 -2.30 21.87
N PRO A 128 -18.30 -1.68 21.12
CA PRO A 128 -19.28 -0.78 21.72
C PRO A 128 -20.21 -1.46 22.71
N ILE A 129 -20.54 -2.74 22.50
CA ILE A 129 -21.30 -3.52 23.50
C ILE A 129 -20.50 -3.65 24.81
N CYS A 130 -19.18 -3.84 24.73
CA CYS A 130 -18.34 -3.88 25.92
C CYS A 130 -18.27 -2.52 26.64
N HIS A 131 -18.26 -1.41 25.89
CA HIS A 131 -18.39 -0.07 26.45
C HIS A 131 -19.74 0.10 27.16
N LEU A 132 -20.85 -0.28 26.51
CA LEU A 132 -22.20 -0.20 27.09
C LEU A 132 -22.33 -1.03 28.36
N ILE A 133 -21.86 -2.29 28.38
CA ILE A 133 -21.86 -3.13 29.57
C ILE A 133 -21.13 -2.43 30.72
N THR A 134 -19.96 -1.86 30.44
CA THR A 134 -19.14 -1.17 31.44
C THR A 134 -19.84 0.07 31.98
N PHE A 135 -20.32 0.94 31.10
CA PHE A 135 -20.93 2.21 31.48
C PHE A 135 -22.29 2.04 32.15
N VAL A 136 -23.11 1.07 31.72
CA VAL A 136 -24.36 0.69 32.41
C VAL A 136 -24.04 0.17 33.81
N ALA A 137 -23.06 -0.71 33.95
CA ALA A 137 -22.66 -1.20 35.26
C ALA A 137 -22.17 -0.06 36.17
N LEU A 138 -21.34 0.85 35.67
CA LEU A 138 -20.85 2.01 36.43
C LEU A 138 -21.98 2.97 36.83
N ALA A 139 -22.94 3.22 35.94
CA ALA A 139 -24.11 4.05 36.22
C ALA A 139 -25.02 3.47 37.32
N LEU A 140 -25.03 2.13 37.48
CA LEU A 140 -25.76 1.42 38.53
C LEU A 140 -25.05 1.39 39.89
N HIS A 141 -23.87 2.04 40.00
CA HIS A 141 -23.11 2.23 41.26
C HIS A 141 -23.02 0.96 42.14
N PRO A 142 -22.54 -0.19 41.61
CA PRO A 142 -22.49 -1.45 42.33
C PRO A 142 -21.40 -1.44 43.40
N PRO A 143 -21.32 -2.47 44.27
CA PRO A 143 -20.21 -2.61 45.20
C PRO A 143 -18.85 -2.52 44.48
N TYR A 144 -17.88 -1.85 45.10
CA TYR A 144 -16.61 -1.49 44.47
C TYR A 144 -15.88 -2.66 43.75
N PRO A 145 -15.83 -3.91 44.28
CA PRO A 145 -15.22 -5.03 43.56
C PRO A 145 -15.89 -5.34 42.21
N VAL A 146 -17.21 -5.20 42.13
CA VAL A 146 -17.96 -5.41 40.88
C VAL A 146 -17.62 -4.33 39.88
N LEU A 147 -17.57 -3.08 40.33
CA LEU A 147 -17.18 -1.93 39.53
C LEU A 147 -15.80 -2.13 38.88
N VAL A 148 -14.84 -2.60 39.67
CA VAL A 148 -13.48 -2.92 39.23
C VAL A 148 -13.49 -4.04 38.19
N VAL A 149 -14.21 -5.15 38.43
CA VAL A 149 -14.32 -6.26 37.45
C VAL A 149 -14.98 -5.83 36.13
N CYS A 150 -16.01 -4.97 36.18
CA CYS A 150 -16.69 -4.51 34.98
C CYS A 150 -15.78 -3.73 34.01
N ASN A 151 -14.72 -3.08 34.51
CA ASN A 151 -13.75 -2.37 33.68
C ASN A 151 -12.91 -3.30 32.77
N ILE A 152 -12.93 -4.62 33.02
CA ILE A 152 -12.34 -5.62 32.11
C ILE A 152 -13.02 -5.55 30.74
N PHE A 153 -14.34 -5.32 30.68
CA PHE A 153 -15.07 -5.24 29.42
C PHE A 153 -14.64 -4.01 28.62
N SER A 154 -14.56 -2.83 29.23
CA SER A 154 -14.06 -1.63 28.52
C SER A 154 -12.62 -1.80 28.04
N GLY A 155 -11.72 -2.41 28.83
CA GLY A 155 -10.37 -2.73 28.37
C GLY A 155 -10.34 -3.67 27.17
N PHE A 156 -11.26 -4.65 27.12
CA PHE A 156 -11.40 -5.54 25.97
C PHE A 156 -11.95 -4.81 24.75
N GLY A 157 -12.97 -3.95 24.93
CA GLY A 157 -13.54 -3.10 23.88
C GLY A 157 -12.49 -2.19 23.24
N ASN A 158 -11.81 -1.38 24.07
CA ASN A 158 -10.73 -0.50 23.62
C ASN A 158 -9.62 -1.28 22.91
N GLY A 159 -9.20 -2.43 23.47
CA GLY A 159 -8.16 -3.27 22.85
C GLY A 159 -8.54 -3.78 21.46
N LEU A 160 -9.82 -4.08 21.21
CA LEU A 160 -10.29 -4.46 19.88
C LEU A 160 -10.32 -3.26 18.91
N THR A 161 -10.83 -2.10 19.34
CA THR A 161 -10.92 -0.90 18.48
C THR A 161 -9.57 -0.32 18.15
N ASP A 162 -8.65 -0.26 19.13
CA ASP A 162 -7.27 0.19 18.94
C ASP A 162 -6.58 -0.69 17.89
N ALA A 163 -6.65 -2.01 18.07
CA ALA A 163 -6.02 -2.94 17.15
C ALA A 163 -6.63 -2.90 15.74
N CYS A 164 -7.96 -2.86 15.64
CA CYS A 164 -8.69 -2.88 14.37
C CYS A 164 -8.52 -1.58 13.58
N PHE A 165 -8.86 -0.44 14.19
CA PHE A 165 -8.92 0.83 13.48
C PHE A 165 -7.53 1.42 13.25
N CYS A 166 -6.56 1.23 14.17
CA CYS A 166 -5.20 1.66 13.90
C CYS A 166 -4.57 0.87 12.75
N ALA A 167 -4.77 -0.45 12.69
CA ALA A 167 -4.27 -1.25 11.57
C ALA A 167 -4.97 -0.87 10.25
N TRP A 168 -6.28 -0.67 10.26
CA TRP A 168 -7.05 -0.28 9.06
C TRP A 168 -6.62 1.09 8.52
N VAL A 169 -6.53 2.10 9.39
CA VAL A 169 -6.10 3.45 8.99
C VAL A 169 -4.60 3.48 8.65
N GLY A 170 -3.78 2.65 9.29
CA GLY A 170 -2.35 2.48 8.98
C GLY A 170 -2.08 1.98 7.56
N ALA A 171 -3.07 1.38 6.90
CA ALA A 171 -3.00 0.91 5.51
C ALA A 171 -3.55 1.92 4.48
N MET A 172 -4.02 3.10 4.90
CA MET A 172 -4.57 4.13 4.01
C MET A 172 -3.49 4.99 3.35
N ASP A 173 -3.85 5.66 2.25
CA ASP A 173 -3.07 6.77 1.70
C ASP A 173 -2.96 7.91 2.73
N LYS A 174 -1.76 8.49 2.84
CA LYS A 174 -1.40 9.46 3.90
C LYS A 174 -1.71 8.98 5.33
N ALA A 175 -1.42 7.72 5.61
CA ALA A 175 -1.71 7.07 6.89
C ALA A 175 -1.21 7.84 8.12
N ASN A 176 -0.05 8.52 8.10
CA ASN A 176 0.42 9.36 9.22
C ASN A 176 -0.59 10.43 9.61
N THR A 177 -1.12 11.16 8.62
CA THR A 177 -2.08 12.23 8.82
C THR A 177 -3.41 11.66 9.34
N VAL A 178 -3.92 10.60 8.73
CA VAL A 178 -5.21 10.00 9.13
C VAL A 178 -5.11 9.33 10.51
N GLN A 179 -4.01 8.64 10.82
CA GLN A 179 -3.67 8.15 12.17
C GLN A 179 -3.60 9.30 13.17
N GLY A 180 -2.97 10.40 12.80
CA GLY A 180 -2.89 11.62 13.61
C GLY A 180 -4.28 12.12 14.02
N PHE A 181 -5.22 12.20 13.08
CA PHE A 181 -6.60 12.58 13.39
C PHE A 181 -7.34 11.54 14.24
N LEU A 182 -7.19 10.24 13.96
CA LEU A 182 -7.80 9.16 14.76
C LEU A 182 -7.41 9.28 16.25
N HIS A 183 -6.12 9.47 16.53
CA HIS A 183 -5.68 9.61 17.91
C HIS A 183 -5.87 11.02 18.47
N ALA A 184 -5.93 12.07 17.64
CA ALA A 184 -6.35 13.38 18.11
C ALA A 184 -7.78 13.31 18.68
N SER A 185 -8.66 12.49 18.10
CA SER A 185 -10.00 12.21 18.65
C SER A 185 -9.94 11.63 20.07
N TYR A 186 -9.03 10.69 20.34
CA TYR A 186 -8.78 10.21 21.71
C TYR A 186 -8.35 11.34 22.65
N SER A 187 -7.37 12.17 22.25
CA SER A 187 -6.94 13.30 23.07
C SER A 187 -8.04 14.35 23.28
N LEU A 188 -8.96 14.52 22.33
CA LEU A 188 -10.14 15.39 22.51
C LEU A 188 -11.10 14.82 23.55
N GLY A 189 -11.34 13.51 23.55
CA GLY A 189 -12.11 12.86 24.61
C GLY A 189 -11.48 13.07 25.99
N ALA A 190 -10.17 12.83 26.08
CA ALA A 190 -9.40 13.00 27.31
C ALA A 190 -9.29 14.46 27.78
N LEU A 191 -9.36 15.41 26.84
CA LEU A 191 -9.39 16.84 27.11
C LEU A 191 -10.68 17.28 27.81
N PHE A 192 -11.83 16.82 27.32
CA PHE A 192 -13.12 17.30 27.79
C PHE A 192 -13.67 16.53 28.99
N SER A 193 -13.37 15.23 29.13
CA SER A 193 -14.02 14.42 30.16
C SER A 193 -13.70 14.84 31.60
N PRO A 194 -12.47 15.23 31.99
CA PRO A 194 -12.20 15.69 33.35
C PRO A 194 -12.98 16.96 33.70
N LEU A 195 -13.16 17.87 32.73
CA LEU A 195 -13.91 19.10 32.92
C LEU A 195 -15.40 18.82 33.11
N ILE A 196 -15.97 17.95 32.28
CA ILE A 196 -17.38 17.54 32.37
C ILE A 196 -17.63 16.83 33.71
N ALA A 197 -16.83 15.82 34.04
CA ALA A 197 -16.97 15.04 35.27
C ALA A 197 -16.82 15.90 36.53
N THR A 198 -15.79 16.77 36.58
CA THR A 198 -15.57 17.67 37.71
C THR A 198 -16.70 18.69 37.84
N SER A 199 -17.17 19.27 36.72
CA SER A 199 -18.25 20.25 36.77
C SER A 199 -19.56 19.62 37.25
N MET A 200 -19.90 18.41 36.80
CA MET A 200 -21.07 17.67 37.30
C MET A 200 -21.02 17.50 38.81
N VAL A 201 -19.88 17.05 39.35
CA VAL A 201 -19.77 16.75 40.79
C VAL A 201 -19.59 17.99 41.65
N VAL A 202 -18.81 18.99 41.20
CA VAL A 202 -18.45 20.17 42.01
C VAL A 202 -19.38 21.36 41.78
N SER A 203 -19.70 21.66 40.52
CA SER A 203 -20.48 22.86 40.18
C SER A 203 -21.99 22.61 40.30
N TYR A 204 -22.43 21.38 40.04
CA TYR A 204 -23.85 21.00 40.03
C TYR A 204 -24.24 20.00 41.12
N ASP A 205 -23.31 19.62 42.01
CA ASP A 205 -23.54 18.71 43.14
C ASP A 205 -24.18 17.36 42.75
N LEU A 206 -23.84 16.85 41.56
CA LEU A 206 -24.36 15.58 41.07
C LEU A 206 -23.49 14.41 41.54
N PRO A 207 -24.07 13.21 41.79
CA PRO A 207 -23.30 12.02 42.10
C PRO A 207 -22.35 11.62 40.96
N TRP A 208 -21.17 11.07 41.29
CA TRP A 208 -20.14 10.71 40.29
C TRP A 208 -20.66 9.82 39.14
N TYR A 209 -21.64 8.95 39.42
CA TYR A 209 -22.19 8.02 38.44
C TYR A 209 -23.02 8.70 37.34
N THR A 210 -23.42 9.97 37.51
CA THR A 210 -24.19 10.70 36.48
C THR A 210 -23.37 10.95 35.20
N PHE A 211 -22.04 11.00 35.32
CA PHE A 211 -21.15 11.07 34.16
C PHE A 211 -21.34 9.86 33.22
N TYR A 212 -21.65 8.69 33.78
CA TYR A 212 -21.81 7.48 32.97
C TYR A 212 -23.14 7.43 32.23
N TYR A 213 -24.16 8.21 32.60
CA TYR A 213 -25.35 8.38 31.76
C TYR A 213 -25.02 9.06 30.42
N LEU A 214 -24.14 10.06 30.45
CA LEU A 214 -23.61 10.67 29.23
C LEU A 214 -22.83 9.65 28.39
N MET A 215 -21.96 8.86 29.04
CA MET A 215 -21.17 7.82 28.35
C MET A 215 -22.04 6.76 27.71
N ILE A 216 -23.12 6.31 28.37
CA ILE A 216 -24.10 5.39 27.77
C ILE A 216 -24.72 5.99 26.51
N GLY A 217 -25.18 7.25 26.56
CA GLY A 217 -25.78 7.92 25.41
C GLY A 217 -24.84 7.98 24.20
N ILE A 218 -23.58 8.35 24.41
CA ILE A 218 -22.58 8.43 23.33
C ILE A 218 -22.18 7.02 22.84
N ALA A 219 -22.09 6.03 23.73
CA ALA A 219 -21.78 4.63 23.38
C ALA A 219 -22.91 3.95 22.58
N VAL A 220 -24.18 4.33 22.79
CA VAL A 220 -25.29 3.85 21.93
C VAL A 220 -25.12 4.38 20.51
N VAL A 221 -24.75 5.65 20.35
CA VAL A 221 -24.48 6.25 19.04
C VAL A 221 -23.28 5.59 18.37
N GLU A 222 -22.20 5.34 19.12
CA GLU A 222 -21.06 4.56 18.66
C GLU A 222 -21.48 3.18 18.17
N TRP A 223 -22.25 2.44 18.97
CA TRP A 223 -22.69 1.08 18.64
C TRP A 223 -23.51 1.03 17.36
N VAL A 224 -24.54 1.88 17.24
CA VAL A 224 -25.38 1.94 16.04
C VAL A 224 -24.56 2.39 14.83
N GLY A 225 -23.75 3.44 14.98
CA GLY A 225 -22.97 4.02 13.89
C GLY A 225 -21.89 3.10 13.35
N LEU A 226 -21.11 2.45 14.21
CA LEU A 226 -20.10 1.47 13.83
C LEU A 226 -20.76 0.23 13.20
N THR A 227 -21.84 -0.27 13.79
CA THR A 227 -22.57 -1.44 13.26
C THR A 227 -23.08 -1.19 11.85
N VAL A 228 -23.72 -0.03 11.61
CA VAL A 228 -24.25 0.34 10.29
C VAL A 228 -23.12 0.56 9.29
N SER A 229 -22.08 1.33 9.66
CA SER A 229 -21.00 1.71 8.73
C SER A 229 -20.08 0.55 8.34
N PHE A 230 -19.88 -0.44 9.22
CA PHE A 230 -19.08 -1.64 8.97
C PHE A 230 -19.91 -2.89 8.64
N TRP A 231 -21.22 -2.77 8.41
CA TRP A 231 -22.12 -3.92 8.20
C TRP A 231 -21.67 -4.88 7.08
N GLN A 232 -21.06 -4.35 6.03
CA GLN A 232 -20.58 -5.13 4.89
C GLN A 232 -19.17 -5.72 5.09
N LYS A 233 -18.43 -5.33 6.15
CA LYS A 233 -17.05 -5.80 6.41
C LYS A 233 -17.03 -7.10 7.22
N THR A 234 -17.58 -8.15 6.63
CA THR A 234 -17.72 -9.49 7.25
C THR A 234 -16.39 -10.25 7.32
N GLY A 235 -16.37 -11.38 8.03
CA GLY A 235 -15.19 -12.26 8.10
C GLY A 235 -14.77 -12.80 6.73
N ALA A 236 -15.74 -13.10 5.85
CA ALA A 236 -15.46 -13.53 4.49
C ALA A 236 -14.77 -12.41 3.68
N VAL A 237 -15.25 -11.16 3.80
CA VAL A 237 -14.61 -10.00 3.16
C VAL A 237 -13.20 -9.79 3.70
N TYR A 238 -13.01 -9.90 5.02
CA TYR A 238 -11.69 -9.77 5.63
C TYR A 238 -10.71 -10.84 5.13
N GLN A 239 -11.16 -12.10 5.03
CA GLN A 239 -10.34 -13.19 4.50
C GLN A 239 -9.98 -12.98 3.02
N LEU A 240 -10.91 -12.49 2.20
CA LEU A 240 -10.70 -12.14 0.80
C LEU A 240 -9.71 -10.98 0.61
N GLU A 241 -9.80 -9.95 1.45
CA GLU A 241 -8.86 -8.83 1.45
C GLU A 241 -7.45 -9.25 1.92
N HIS A 242 -7.33 -10.36 2.64
CA HIS A 242 -6.08 -10.85 3.22
C HIS A 242 -5.67 -12.26 2.71
N VAL A 243 -6.06 -12.63 1.48
CA VAL A 243 -5.82 -13.98 0.90
C VAL A 243 -4.33 -14.37 0.89
N ASN A 244 -3.41 -13.42 0.71
CA ASN A 244 -1.96 -13.69 0.77
C ASN A 244 -1.44 -14.02 2.19
N GLU A 245 -2.25 -13.86 3.23
CA GLU A 245 -1.93 -14.23 4.62
C GLU A 245 -2.51 -15.60 5.02
N THR A 246 -3.35 -16.22 4.17
CA THR A 246 -4.26 -17.32 4.56
C THR A 246 -3.81 -18.74 4.22
N GLU A 247 -2.61 -18.97 3.70
CA GLU A 247 -2.11 -20.35 3.51
C GLU A 247 -1.95 -21.15 4.83
N ASN A 248 -2.10 -20.53 6.01
CA ASN A 248 -2.27 -21.29 7.26
C ASN A 248 -3.24 -20.63 8.25
N SER A 249 -4.34 -21.34 8.53
CA SER A 249 -5.28 -21.05 9.61
C SER A 249 -4.58 -20.64 10.93
N GLY A 250 -4.99 -19.50 11.51
CA GLY A 250 -4.51 -19.03 12.82
C GLY A 250 -3.02 -18.64 12.94
N ALA A 251 -2.27 -18.59 11.82
CA ALA A 251 -0.82 -18.43 11.85
C ALA A 251 -0.32 -16.99 12.10
N GLY A 252 -1.07 -15.96 11.72
CA GLY A 252 -0.63 -14.55 11.76
C GLY A 252 -0.18 -14.06 13.14
N THR A 253 -0.97 -14.28 14.19
CA THR A 253 -0.58 -13.89 15.57
C THR A 253 0.57 -14.73 16.10
N ARG A 254 0.58 -16.05 15.82
CA ARG A 254 1.68 -16.93 16.27
C ARG A 254 3.00 -16.57 15.61
N GLU A 255 2.96 -16.16 14.34
CA GLU A 255 4.13 -15.70 13.59
C GLU A 255 4.56 -14.29 14.02
N ALA A 256 3.61 -13.39 14.29
CA ALA A 256 3.88 -12.09 14.90
C ALA A 256 4.59 -12.23 16.26
N LEU A 257 4.15 -13.16 17.11
CA LEU A 257 4.77 -13.42 18.42
C LEU A 257 6.21 -13.97 18.33
N LYS A 258 6.59 -14.59 17.20
CA LYS A 258 7.97 -15.04 16.98
C LYS A 258 8.90 -13.90 16.53
N SER A 259 8.34 -12.78 16.08
CA SER A 259 9.11 -11.65 15.59
C SER A 259 9.66 -10.82 16.76
N LYS A 260 10.99 -10.66 16.79
CA LYS A 260 11.66 -9.74 17.73
C LYS A 260 11.19 -8.30 17.53
N VAL A 261 10.86 -7.91 16.30
CA VAL A 261 10.38 -6.56 15.97
C VAL A 261 9.02 -6.31 16.63
N THR A 262 8.10 -7.28 16.59
CA THR A 262 6.78 -7.15 17.23
C THR A 262 6.91 -6.89 18.73
N TRP A 263 7.82 -7.56 19.43
CA TRP A 263 8.07 -7.33 20.85
C TRP A 263 8.75 -5.99 21.13
N LEU A 264 9.67 -5.54 20.28
CA LEU A 264 10.29 -4.21 20.40
C LEU A 264 9.25 -3.09 20.20
N CYS A 265 8.36 -3.22 19.21
CA CYS A 265 7.26 -2.29 19.01
C CYS A 265 6.27 -2.35 20.18
N SER A 266 5.94 -3.54 20.67
CA SER A 266 5.07 -3.72 21.86
C SER A 266 5.65 -3.03 23.09
N LEU A 267 6.96 -3.15 23.32
CA LEU A 267 7.65 -2.45 24.41
C LEU A 267 7.57 -0.92 24.25
N PHE A 268 7.74 -0.43 23.03
CA PHE A 268 7.58 1.01 22.73
C PHE A 268 6.18 1.49 23.10
N PHE A 269 5.12 0.82 22.60
CA PHE A 269 3.74 1.24 22.87
C PHE A 269 3.38 1.08 24.34
N PHE A 270 3.87 0.03 24.99
CA PHE A 270 3.70 -0.21 26.43
C PHE A 270 4.28 0.94 27.25
N ALA A 271 5.54 1.33 26.99
CA ALA A 271 6.18 2.43 27.69
C ALA A 271 5.52 3.78 27.34
N TYR A 272 5.19 4.00 26.07
CA TYR A 272 4.59 5.26 25.60
C TYR A 272 3.19 5.50 26.19
N MET A 273 2.29 4.52 26.11
CA MET A 273 0.95 4.67 26.71
C MET A 273 1.04 4.79 28.24
N GLY A 274 2.06 4.17 28.85
CA GLY A 274 2.42 4.41 30.25
C GLY A 274 2.78 5.87 30.55
N VAL A 275 3.54 6.53 29.66
CA VAL A 275 3.83 7.97 29.76
C VAL A 275 2.56 8.79 29.60
N GLU A 276 1.80 8.52 28.54
CA GLU A 276 0.61 9.29 28.16
C GLU A 276 -0.47 9.26 29.24
N VAL A 277 -0.95 8.06 29.59
CA VAL A 277 -2.03 7.89 30.58
C VAL A 277 -1.50 8.16 31.99
N GLY A 278 -0.24 7.78 32.27
CA GLY A 278 0.41 8.05 33.55
C GLY A 278 0.56 9.55 33.84
N LEU A 279 1.00 10.37 32.88
CA LEU A 279 1.00 11.82 33.04
C LEU A 279 -0.44 12.35 33.11
N GLY A 280 -1.28 12.00 32.14
CA GLY A 280 -2.64 12.52 32.02
C GLY A 280 -3.50 12.31 33.27
N GLY A 281 -3.40 11.15 33.91
CA GLY A 281 -4.12 10.84 35.14
C GLY A 281 -3.57 11.52 36.40
N TRP A 282 -2.32 12.01 36.38
CA TRP A 282 -1.61 12.43 37.59
C TRP A 282 -1.18 13.90 37.62
N ILE A 283 -1.20 14.60 36.48
CA ILE A 283 -0.84 16.02 36.39
C ILE A 283 -1.65 16.86 37.39
N VAL A 284 -2.98 16.69 37.43
CA VAL A 284 -3.86 17.50 38.31
C VAL A 284 -3.47 17.30 39.77
N THR A 285 -3.34 16.05 40.21
CA THR A 285 -2.97 15.70 41.58
C THR A 285 -1.56 16.20 41.93
N PHE A 286 -0.62 16.14 40.99
CA PHE A 286 0.73 16.65 41.18
C PHE A 286 0.73 18.19 41.33
N MET A 287 0.02 18.92 40.46
CA MET A 287 -0.09 20.38 40.56
C MET A 287 -0.72 20.81 41.89
N LEU A 288 -1.78 20.11 42.31
CA LEU A 288 -2.46 20.39 43.58
C LEU A 288 -1.57 20.12 44.79
N ARG A 289 -0.96 18.93 44.88
CA ARG A 289 -0.27 18.48 46.09
C ARG A 289 1.18 18.95 46.19
N VAL A 290 1.89 19.01 45.06
CA VAL A 290 3.33 19.33 44.98
C VAL A 290 3.58 20.78 44.59
N ARG A 291 2.86 21.30 43.59
CA ARG A 291 2.99 22.72 43.16
C ARG A 291 2.07 23.68 43.93
N LYS A 292 1.23 23.17 44.84
CA LYS A 292 0.31 23.94 45.69
C LYS A 292 -0.62 24.87 44.89
N ALA A 293 -0.99 24.47 43.68
CA ALA A 293 -1.91 25.22 42.84
C ALA A 293 -3.38 25.05 43.31
N SER A 294 -4.27 25.96 42.93
CA SER A 294 -5.70 25.80 43.20
C SER A 294 -6.29 24.63 42.41
N ALA A 295 -7.45 24.09 42.85
CA ALA A 295 -8.11 22.99 42.16
C ALA A 295 -8.42 23.31 40.69
N TYR A 296 -8.92 24.52 40.43
CA TYR A 296 -9.20 24.99 39.08
C TYR A 296 -7.93 25.11 38.22
N ALA A 297 -6.86 25.72 38.75
CA ALA A 297 -5.60 25.89 38.03
C ALA A 297 -4.88 24.56 37.76
N SER A 298 -5.01 23.60 38.68
CA SER A 298 -4.52 22.23 38.53
C SER A 298 -5.27 21.48 37.42
N GLY A 299 -6.60 21.60 37.40
CA GLY A 299 -7.45 21.06 36.33
C GLY A 299 -7.07 21.64 34.96
N ALA A 300 -6.93 22.97 34.88
CA ALA A 300 -6.52 23.66 33.64
C ALA A 300 -5.15 23.20 33.11
N SER A 301 -4.22 22.81 34.00
CA SER A 301 -2.93 22.26 33.58
C SER A 301 -3.07 20.88 32.92
N GLY A 302 -3.96 20.02 33.44
CA GLY A 302 -4.30 18.74 32.81
C GLY A 302 -5.00 18.94 31.45
N THR A 303 -5.93 19.91 31.37
CA THR A 303 -6.54 20.34 30.11
C THR A 303 -5.48 20.82 29.11
N GLY A 304 -4.49 21.60 29.56
CA GLY A 304 -3.38 22.06 28.73
C GLY A 304 -2.55 20.92 28.13
N PHE A 305 -2.28 19.86 28.90
CA PHE A 305 -1.59 18.65 28.42
C PHE A 305 -2.36 18.00 27.25
N TRP A 306 -3.65 17.70 27.48
CA TRP A 306 -4.46 17.00 26.48
C TRP A 306 -4.76 17.88 25.26
N ALA A 307 -4.90 19.20 25.43
CA ALA A 307 -5.04 20.15 24.33
C ALA A 307 -3.76 20.22 23.49
N GLY A 308 -2.60 20.32 24.15
CA GLY A 308 -1.31 20.22 23.49
C GLY A 308 -1.20 18.93 22.71
N MET A 309 -1.55 17.80 23.32
CA MET A 309 -1.51 16.49 22.66
C MET A 309 -2.44 16.37 21.45
N ALA A 310 -3.67 16.84 21.55
CA ALA A 310 -4.61 16.86 20.43
C ALA A 310 -4.06 17.69 19.24
N LEU A 311 -3.52 18.88 19.53
CA LEU A 311 -2.90 19.73 18.51
C LEU A 311 -1.62 19.10 17.94
N GLY A 312 -0.80 18.47 18.76
CA GLY A 312 0.40 17.76 18.32
C GLY A 312 0.07 16.62 17.37
N ARG A 313 -0.93 15.81 17.73
CA ARG A 313 -1.44 14.70 16.92
C ARG A 313 -2.03 15.16 15.58
N ALA A 314 -2.78 16.27 15.58
CA ALA A 314 -3.40 16.82 14.37
C ALA A 314 -2.40 17.56 13.45
N CYS A 315 -1.45 18.31 14.02
CA CYS A 315 -0.60 19.23 13.25
C CYS A 315 0.78 18.65 12.93
N LEU A 316 1.45 17.98 13.87
CA LEU A 316 2.80 17.46 13.64
C LEU A 316 2.81 16.22 12.75
N GLY A 317 1.66 15.58 12.50
CA GLY A 317 1.52 14.53 11.50
C GLY A 317 1.97 14.99 10.10
N PHE A 318 1.58 16.20 9.69
CA PHE A 318 1.99 16.80 8.41
C PHE A 318 3.50 17.04 8.33
N VAL A 319 4.11 17.45 9.44
CA VAL A 319 5.56 17.68 9.55
C VAL A 319 6.31 16.35 9.48
N THR A 320 5.81 15.35 10.22
CA THR A 320 6.38 14.00 10.28
C THR A 320 6.32 13.30 8.92
N GLU A 321 5.23 13.48 8.17
CA GLU A 321 5.08 12.96 6.81
C GLU A 321 6.05 13.62 5.82
N ARG A 322 6.34 14.92 5.99
CA ARG A 322 7.24 15.68 5.11
C ARG A 322 8.73 15.38 5.34
N PHE A 323 9.15 15.24 6.60
CA PHE A 323 10.57 15.11 6.96
C PHE A 323 10.98 13.70 7.39
N GLY A 324 10.02 12.76 7.46
CA GLY A 324 10.23 11.37 7.81
C GLY A 324 10.05 11.08 9.30
N GLU A 325 9.43 9.94 9.62
CA GLU A 325 9.01 9.59 10.97
C GLU A 325 10.21 9.48 11.92
N ARG A 326 11.29 8.83 11.47
CA ARG A 326 12.44 8.55 12.33
C ARG A 326 13.10 9.82 12.88
N LEU A 327 13.37 10.80 12.02
CA LEU A 327 14.05 12.04 12.40
C LEU A 327 13.15 12.90 13.30
N CYS A 328 11.91 13.11 12.87
CA CYS A 328 10.94 13.90 13.64
C CYS A 328 10.71 13.30 15.03
N LEU A 329 10.48 11.99 15.12
CA LEU A 329 10.23 11.32 16.39
C LEU A 329 11.42 11.44 17.35
N SER A 330 12.65 11.28 16.87
CA SER A 330 13.85 11.47 17.69
C SER A 330 14.00 12.90 18.20
N ILE A 331 13.74 13.90 17.36
CA ILE A 331 13.78 15.32 17.76
C ILE A 331 12.72 15.60 18.83
N TYR A 332 11.50 15.14 18.61
CA TYR A 332 10.40 15.35 19.56
C TYR A 332 10.69 14.68 20.91
N LEU A 333 11.30 13.49 20.95
CA LEU A 333 11.69 12.85 22.21
C LEU A 333 12.77 13.60 22.97
N VAL A 334 13.78 14.15 22.29
CA VAL A 334 14.79 15.00 22.93
C VAL A 334 14.13 16.22 23.57
N ILE A 335 13.18 16.85 22.86
CA ILE A 335 12.40 17.97 23.38
C ILE A 335 11.55 17.50 24.58
N CYS A 336 10.90 16.34 24.51
CA CYS A 336 10.11 15.78 25.61
C CYS A 336 10.96 15.53 26.86
N ILE A 337 12.18 15.00 26.71
CA ILE A 337 13.12 14.83 27.85
C ILE A 337 13.44 16.18 28.48
N GLY A 338 13.77 17.19 27.66
CA GLY A 338 14.05 18.55 28.14
C GLY A 338 12.85 19.17 28.87
N LEU A 339 11.65 19.07 28.31
CA LEU A 339 10.41 19.56 28.92
C LEU A 339 10.03 18.79 30.19
N GLN A 340 10.26 17.49 30.23
CA GLN A 340 10.03 16.66 31.41
C GLN A 340 11.01 17.01 32.54
N LEU A 341 12.28 17.26 32.22
CA LEU A 341 13.26 17.76 33.19
C LEU A 341 12.91 19.16 33.68
N LEU A 342 12.44 20.03 32.79
CA LEU A 342 11.95 21.37 33.17
C LEU A 342 10.76 21.27 34.12
N PHE A 343 9.77 20.42 33.80
CA PHE A 343 8.61 20.17 34.64
C PHE A 343 8.99 19.60 36.01
N TRP A 344 9.99 18.72 36.07
CA TRP A 344 10.46 18.13 37.32
C TRP A 344 11.24 19.13 38.18
N LEU A 345 12.30 19.72 37.61
CA LEU A 345 13.36 20.41 38.35
C LEU A 345 13.03 21.87 38.68
N VAL A 346 12.11 22.51 37.94
CA VAL A 346 11.70 23.90 38.20
C VAL A 346 10.41 23.91 39.02
N PRO A 347 10.45 24.26 40.32
CA PRO A 347 9.29 24.18 41.21
C PRO A 347 8.37 25.41 41.07
N GLN A 348 8.06 25.83 39.85
CA GLN A 348 7.18 26.96 39.56
C GLN A 348 5.94 26.49 38.81
N PHE A 349 4.76 26.90 39.28
CA PHE A 349 3.47 26.45 38.73
C PHE A 349 3.32 26.80 37.24
N ILE A 350 3.53 28.07 36.86
CA ILE A 350 3.34 28.52 35.47
C ILE A 350 4.29 27.78 34.53
N VAL A 351 5.56 27.64 34.93
CA VAL A 351 6.55 26.88 34.16
C VAL A 351 6.11 25.44 33.98
N SER A 352 5.61 24.82 35.06
CA SER A 352 5.10 23.44 35.03
C SER A 352 3.90 23.30 34.10
N ALA A 353 2.93 24.20 34.15
CA ALA A 353 1.74 24.18 33.31
C ALA A 353 2.08 24.34 31.81
N VAL A 354 2.97 25.28 31.48
CA VAL A 354 3.43 25.49 30.10
C VAL A 354 4.26 24.30 29.60
N ALA A 355 5.22 23.82 30.42
CA ALA A 355 6.06 22.69 30.06
C ALA A 355 5.23 21.43 29.78
N VAL A 356 4.22 21.17 30.60
CA VAL A 356 3.30 20.04 30.44
C VAL A 356 2.44 20.17 29.18
N ALA A 357 1.94 21.37 28.85
CA ALA A 357 1.19 21.59 27.61
C ALA A 357 2.04 21.29 26.36
N PHE A 358 3.28 21.80 26.32
CA PHE A 358 4.21 21.50 25.22
C PHE A 358 4.68 20.04 25.23
N LEU A 359 4.83 19.43 26.41
CA LEU A 359 5.15 18.02 26.53
C LEU A 359 4.05 17.18 25.88
N GLY A 360 2.78 17.49 26.12
CA GLY A 360 1.65 16.90 25.40
C GLY A 360 1.78 17.07 23.88
N PHE A 361 2.06 18.30 23.42
CA PHE A 361 2.22 18.61 21.98
C PHE A 361 3.29 17.77 21.29
N PHE A 362 4.48 17.62 21.87
CA PHE A 362 5.55 16.83 21.27
C PHE A 362 5.42 15.33 21.51
N LEU A 363 4.73 14.89 22.57
CA LEU A 363 4.36 13.49 22.77
C LEU A 363 3.26 13.05 21.79
N GLY A 364 2.40 13.96 21.34
CA GLY A 364 1.28 13.66 20.45
C GLY A 364 1.62 12.82 19.21
N PRO A 365 2.55 13.23 18.33
CA PRO A 365 2.87 12.48 17.11
C PRO A 365 3.58 11.14 17.36
N MET A 366 4.00 10.82 18.60
CA MET A 366 4.76 9.60 18.89
C MET A 366 4.02 8.32 18.55
N PHE A 367 2.76 8.21 18.99
CA PHE A 367 1.95 7.03 18.75
C PHE A 367 1.70 6.78 17.25
N PRO A 368 1.11 7.73 16.48
CA PRO A 368 0.84 7.51 15.06
C PRO A 368 2.14 7.30 14.28
N GLY A 369 3.21 8.04 14.60
CA GLY A 369 4.51 7.85 13.97
C GLY A 369 5.11 6.46 14.24
N ALA A 370 4.97 5.94 15.47
CA ALA A 370 5.43 4.61 15.81
C ALA A 370 4.61 3.50 15.15
N VAL A 371 3.31 3.68 14.95
CA VAL A 371 2.46 2.73 14.20
C VAL A 371 2.99 2.64 12.76
N MET A 372 3.31 3.78 12.15
CA MET A 372 3.85 3.81 10.79
C MET A 372 5.26 3.20 10.69
N VAL A 373 6.15 3.47 11.65
CA VAL A 373 7.46 2.81 11.71
C VAL A 373 7.29 1.28 11.87
N THR A 374 6.37 0.85 12.72
CA THR A 374 6.06 -0.58 12.94
C THR A 374 5.58 -1.25 11.64
N ALA A 375 4.66 -0.60 10.91
CA ALA A 375 4.20 -1.06 9.60
C ALA A 375 5.33 -1.17 8.57
N LYS A 376 6.28 -0.22 8.56
CA LYS A 376 7.44 -0.26 7.65
C LYS A 376 8.47 -1.35 7.98
N LEU A 377 8.56 -1.77 9.24
CA LEU A 377 9.57 -2.74 9.72
C LEU A 377 9.12 -4.19 9.64
N LEU A 378 7.81 -4.44 9.69
CA LEU A 378 7.28 -5.78 9.65
C LEU A 378 7.10 -6.25 8.18
N PRO A 379 7.05 -7.57 7.90
CA PRO A 379 6.60 -8.10 6.62
C PRO A 379 5.09 -7.92 6.42
N ALA A 380 4.66 -7.59 5.19
CA ALA A 380 3.25 -7.33 4.85
C ALA A 380 2.29 -8.39 5.39
N LYS A 381 2.68 -9.67 5.29
CA LYS A 381 1.90 -10.85 5.74
C LYS A 381 1.57 -10.94 7.24
N ILE A 382 2.20 -10.13 8.09
CA ILE A 382 1.93 -10.11 9.54
C ILE A 382 1.58 -8.72 10.05
N HIS A 383 1.46 -7.72 9.17
CA HIS A 383 1.29 -6.31 9.56
C HIS A 383 0.11 -6.10 10.49
N VAL A 384 -1.08 -6.51 10.08
CA VAL A 384 -2.31 -6.26 10.84
C VAL A 384 -2.31 -6.99 12.18
N SER A 385 -1.88 -8.25 12.18
CA SER A 385 -1.81 -9.08 13.40
C SER A 385 -0.76 -8.58 14.39
N ALA A 386 0.42 -8.16 13.91
CA ALA A 386 1.51 -7.69 14.76
C ALA A 386 1.29 -6.27 15.28
N ILE A 387 0.78 -5.35 14.45
CA ILE A 387 0.40 -4.00 14.87
C ILE A 387 -0.72 -4.12 15.90
N GLY A 388 -1.78 -4.86 15.59
CA GLY A 388 -2.90 -5.04 16.52
C GLY A 388 -2.49 -5.66 17.87
N PHE A 389 -1.59 -6.64 17.86
CA PHE A 389 -1.01 -7.19 19.09
C PHE A 389 -0.21 -6.13 19.86
N ALA A 390 0.67 -5.38 19.19
CA ALA A 390 1.50 -4.36 19.82
C ALA A 390 0.66 -3.21 20.41
N MET A 391 -0.45 -2.82 19.76
CA MET A 391 -1.42 -1.85 20.29
C MET A 391 -2.08 -2.35 21.57
N ALA A 392 -2.60 -3.57 21.55
CA ALA A 392 -3.28 -4.14 22.70
C ALA A 392 -2.34 -4.32 23.90
N ILE A 393 -1.07 -4.71 23.67
CA ILE A 393 -0.04 -4.68 24.71
C ILE A 393 0.28 -3.24 25.13
N GLY A 394 0.30 -2.28 24.22
CA GLY A 394 0.39 -0.86 24.54
C GLY A 394 -0.61 -0.42 25.59
N GLY A 395 -1.89 -0.78 25.40
CA GLY A 395 -2.98 -0.47 26.33
C GLY A 395 -2.72 -1.01 27.75
N THR A 396 -2.08 -2.18 27.87
CA THR A 396 -1.66 -2.69 29.18
C THR A 396 -0.67 -1.77 29.91
N GLY A 397 0.22 -1.09 29.19
CA GLY A 397 1.10 -0.08 29.77
C GLY A 397 0.33 1.12 30.32
N GLY A 398 -0.68 1.58 29.57
CA GLY A 398 -1.61 2.63 30.01
C GLY A 398 -2.42 2.26 31.27
N THR A 399 -2.51 0.98 31.62
CA THR A 399 -3.20 0.51 32.84
C THR A 399 -2.26 0.30 34.03
N ILE A 400 -1.09 -0.30 33.78
CA ILE A 400 -0.13 -0.69 34.82
C ILE A 400 0.56 0.54 35.43
N PHE A 401 1.02 1.47 34.60
CA PHE A 401 1.83 2.59 35.08
C PHE A 401 1.05 3.60 35.93
N PRO A 402 -0.17 4.02 35.58
CA PRO A 402 -0.98 4.88 36.47
C PRO A 402 -1.24 4.24 37.83
N PHE A 403 -1.54 2.94 37.87
CA PHE A 403 -1.68 2.20 39.12
C PHE A 403 -0.38 2.16 39.92
N ALA A 404 0.74 1.82 39.27
CA ALA A 404 2.05 1.76 39.92
C ALA A 404 2.48 3.12 40.50
N ILE A 405 2.26 4.20 39.75
CA ILE A 405 2.48 5.58 40.23
C ILE A 405 1.63 5.81 41.49
N GLY A 406 0.37 5.39 41.50
CA GLY A 406 -0.51 5.57 42.66
C GLY A 406 -0.14 4.76 43.89
N ALA A 407 0.19 3.48 43.70
CA ALA A 407 0.63 2.62 44.78
C ALA A 407 1.90 3.17 45.45
N ILE A 408 2.85 3.68 44.66
CA ILE A 408 4.09 4.26 45.20
C ILE A 408 3.84 5.66 45.79
N ALA A 409 2.99 6.48 45.15
CA ALA A 409 2.64 7.81 45.63
C ALA A 409 1.95 7.78 47.00
N ASN A 410 1.25 6.70 47.35
CA ASN A 410 0.65 6.54 48.67
C ASN A 410 1.68 6.51 49.82
N SER A 411 2.87 5.96 49.59
CA SER A 411 3.93 5.86 50.61
C SER A 411 5.01 6.93 50.49
N LYS A 412 5.33 7.37 49.26
CA LYS A 412 6.44 8.30 48.97
C LYS A 412 6.01 9.67 48.48
N GLY A 413 4.70 9.90 48.35
CA GLY A 413 4.13 11.13 47.79
C GLY A 413 4.14 11.17 46.26
N VAL A 414 3.32 12.07 45.71
CA VAL A 414 3.08 12.20 44.26
C VAL A 414 4.29 12.70 43.48
N GLY A 415 5.33 13.19 44.18
CA GLY A 415 6.61 13.57 43.58
C GLY A 415 7.29 12.45 42.78
N VAL A 416 6.97 11.19 43.07
CA VAL A 416 7.50 10.01 42.37
C VAL A 416 7.08 9.92 40.89
N LEU A 417 6.03 10.65 40.50
CA LEU A 417 5.58 10.73 39.11
C LEU A 417 6.73 11.10 38.15
N GLN A 418 7.50 12.14 38.51
CA GLN A 418 8.49 12.73 37.61
C GLN A 418 9.62 11.75 37.19
N PRO A 419 10.31 11.06 38.13
CA PRO A 419 11.35 10.10 37.76
C PRO A 419 10.79 8.87 37.03
N ILE A 420 9.59 8.41 37.36
CA ILE A 420 8.95 7.28 36.65
C ILE A 420 8.70 7.67 35.19
N ILE A 421 8.07 8.82 34.95
CA ILE A 421 7.77 9.30 33.60
C ILE A 421 9.05 9.54 32.80
N LEU A 422 10.07 10.16 33.40
CA LEU A 422 11.35 10.37 32.71
C LEU A 422 12.01 9.02 32.33
N ALA A 423 11.97 8.02 33.21
CA ALA A 423 12.47 6.69 32.91
C ALA A 423 11.70 6.06 31.75
N LEU A 424 10.38 6.19 31.70
CA LEU A 424 9.57 5.68 30.60
C LEU A 424 9.84 6.40 29.28
N ILE A 425 9.96 7.74 29.27
CA ILE A 425 10.35 8.50 28.06
C ILE A 425 11.74 8.04 27.57
N THR A 426 12.65 7.74 28.50
CA THR A 426 13.98 7.21 28.16
C THR A 426 13.89 5.79 27.56
N VAL A 427 13.00 4.94 28.06
CA VAL A 427 12.72 3.62 27.46
C VAL A 427 12.07 3.77 26.08
N VAL A 428 11.19 4.75 25.88
CA VAL A 428 10.62 5.07 24.55
C VAL A 428 11.74 5.50 23.58
N ALA A 429 12.64 6.39 24.00
CA ALA A 429 13.79 6.81 23.20
C ALA A 429 14.80 5.67 22.95
N GLY A 430 15.04 4.83 23.96
CA GLY A 430 15.94 3.68 23.88
C GLY A 430 15.38 2.57 23.00
N SER A 431 14.09 2.25 23.12
CA SER A 431 13.42 1.27 22.25
C SER A 431 13.39 1.76 20.81
N GLN A 432 13.12 3.05 20.56
CA GLN A 432 13.30 3.64 19.22
C GLN A 432 14.76 3.51 18.73
N SER A 433 15.74 3.59 19.63
CA SER A 433 17.16 3.36 19.33
C SER A 433 17.53 1.88 19.14
N LEU A 434 16.80 0.92 19.71
CA LEU A 434 16.96 -0.51 19.43
C LEU A 434 16.35 -0.94 18.09
N HIS A 435 15.45 -0.14 17.52
CA HIS A 435 15.06 -0.24 16.10
C HIS A 435 16.19 0.24 15.16
N ILE A 436 17.35 0.63 15.71
CA ILE A 436 18.55 1.05 15.00
C ILE A 436 19.59 -0.07 15.12
N PRO A 437 19.99 -0.73 14.01
CA PRO A 437 21.37 -1.14 13.90
C PRO A 437 22.20 0.16 13.95
N LEU A 438 22.88 0.38 15.07
CA LEU A 438 23.94 1.36 15.19
C LEU A 438 25.01 1.02 14.14
N SER A 439 24.92 1.67 13.00
CA SER A 439 26.07 1.98 12.14
C SER A 439 26.06 3.48 11.98
N THR A 440 26.47 4.20 13.03
CA THR A 440 27.78 4.88 13.04
C THR A 440 28.60 4.61 14.31
N SER A 441 29.66 3.80 14.12
CA SER A 441 31.00 3.81 14.76
C SER A 441 31.15 3.98 16.28
N ILE A 442 31.68 2.95 16.97
CA ILE A 442 33.02 2.89 17.63
C ILE A 442 33.24 1.44 18.09
N LEU A 443 33.94 0.68 17.25
CA LEU A 443 34.81 -0.48 17.49
C LEU A 443 35.49 -0.71 16.13
N PRO A 444 36.74 -1.20 16.04
CA PRO A 444 37.55 -1.08 14.83
C PRO A 444 36.85 -1.76 13.65
N THR A 445 36.28 -0.94 12.76
CA THR A 445 35.52 -1.38 11.60
C THR A 445 36.47 -1.91 10.55
N VAL A 446 36.31 -3.18 10.19
CA VAL A 446 36.47 -3.58 8.79
C VAL A 446 35.33 -2.88 8.03
N LYS A 447 35.66 -1.90 7.17
CA LYS A 447 34.70 -1.21 6.28
C LYS A 447 33.96 -2.26 5.44
N MET A 448 32.66 -2.45 5.67
CA MET A 448 31.78 -3.07 4.66
C MET A 448 31.41 -1.98 3.66
N THR A 449 32.05 -2.01 2.49
CA THR A 449 31.84 -1.08 1.38
C THR A 449 30.44 -1.24 0.78
N LYS A 450 29.80 -0.13 0.40
CA LYS A 450 28.52 -0.17 -0.33
C LYS A 450 28.70 -0.96 -1.63
N PRO A 451 27.71 -1.77 -2.05
CA PRO A 451 27.75 -2.41 -3.34
C PRO A 451 27.76 -1.37 -4.46
N THR A 452 28.59 -1.60 -5.48
CA THR A 452 28.69 -0.70 -6.63
C THR A 452 27.58 -1.01 -7.64
N VAL A 453 26.96 0.02 -8.20
CA VAL A 453 26.10 -0.06 -9.38
C VAL A 453 26.82 0.58 -10.56
N LEU A 454 26.97 -0.15 -11.66
CA LEU A 454 27.47 0.39 -12.92
C LEU A 454 26.30 1.00 -13.71
N GLN A 455 26.25 2.33 -13.76
CA GLN A 455 25.29 3.07 -14.57
C GLN A 455 25.84 3.25 -16.00
N LEU A 456 25.02 2.90 -16.99
CA LEU A 456 25.33 3.05 -18.41
C LEU A 456 24.55 4.23 -18.99
N GLY A 457 25.26 5.13 -19.70
CA GLY A 457 24.64 6.27 -20.37
C GLY A 457 24.39 7.47 -19.45
N ASP A 458 23.34 8.23 -19.76
CA ASP A 458 23.04 9.53 -19.17
C ASP A 458 22.61 9.49 -17.70
N ASP A 459 22.61 10.66 -17.07
CA ASP A 459 22.14 10.88 -15.71
C ASP A 459 20.63 10.91 -15.57
N ILE A 460 20.13 10.47 -14.41
CA ILE A 460 18.72 10.62 -14.00
C ILE A 460 18.29 12.09 -14.14
N LYS A 461 17.17 12.32 -14.81
CA LYS A 461 16.59 13.62 -15.12
C LYS A 461 15.35 13.96 -14.30
N TRP A 462 14.55 12.97 -13.86
CA TRP A 462 13.25 13.26 -13.24
C TRP A 462 13.10 12.71 -11.81
N ASN A 463 13.56 11.48 -11.53
CA ASN A 463 13.33 10.81 -10.25
C ASN A 463 14.40 11.12 -9.19
N HIS A 464 14.59 12.40 -8.84
CA HIS A 464 15.70 12.82 -7.97
C HIS A 464 15.63 12.28 -6.54
N ASP A 465 14.45 12.23 -5.91
CA ASP A 465 14.30 11.74 -4.53
C ASP A 465 14.55 10.22 -4.44
N LEU A 466 14.03 9.47 -5.41
CA LEU A 466 14.31 8.04 -5.54
C LEU A 466 15.78 7.79 -5.83
N HIS A 467 16.41 8.62 -6.66
CA HIS A 467 17.84 8.54 -6.95
C HIS A 467 18.72 8.90 -5.74
N ALA A 468 18.31 9.84 -4.88
CA ALA A 468 18.97 10.11 -3.61
C ALA A 468 18.90 8.89 -2.68
N THR A 469 17.74 8.22 -2.63
CA THR A 469 17.57 6.95 -1.93
C THR A 469 18.42 5.85 -2.55
N PHE A 470 18.53 5.80 -3.88
CA PHE A 470 19.36 4.85 -4.59
C PHE A 470 20.85 5.01 -4.23
N LYS A 471 21.36 6.26 -4.22
CA LYS A 471 22.74 6.61 -3.83
C LYS A 471 23.05 6.37 -2.34
N SER A 472 22.05 6.35 -1.47
CA SER A 472 22.28 6.00 -0.07
C SER A 472 22.60 4.51 0.10
N HIS A 473 22.11 3.65 -0.80
CA HIS A 473 22.33 2.19 -0.77
C HIS A 473 23.51 1.73 -1.64
N PHE A 474 23.82 2.44 -2.72
CA PHE A 474 24.84 2.03 -3.70
C PHE A 474 25.87 3.11 -4.00
N ASP A 475 27.11 2.68 -4.26
CA ASP A 475 28.10 3.53 -4.92
C ASP A 475 27.89 3.46 -6.44
N ILE A 476 27.69 4.60 -7.10
CA ILE A 476 27.43 4.61 -8.55
C ILE A 476 28.74 4.87 -9.28
N LYS A 477 29.15 3.90 -10.12
CA LYS A 477 30.18 4.10 -11.14
C LYS A 477 29.55 4.24 -12.50
N ARG A 478 30.16 5.03 -13.37
CA ARG A 478 29.56 5.40 -14.65
C ARG A 478 30.44 4.98 -15.81
N SER A 479 29.78 4.52 -16.88
CA SER A 479 30.35 4.40 -18.21
C SER A 479 29.70 5.46 -19.09
N HIS A 480 30.45 6.50 -19.44
CA HIS A 480 29.99 7.54 -20.36
C HIS A 480 30.35 7.12 -21.79
N SER A 481 29.33 6.89 -22.64
CA SER A 481 29.46 6.72 -24.10
C SER A 481 30.71 5.93 -24.54
N MET A 482 30.80 4.67 -24.13
CA MET A 482 31.99 3.83 -24.36
C MET A 482 31.70 2.79 -25.45
N PRO A 483 32.43 2.81 -26.59
CA PRO A 483 32.30 1.80 -27.63
C PRO A 483 32.61 0.39 -27.12
N ARG A 484 32.06 -0.64 -27.77
CA ARG A 484 32.20 -2.06 -27.37
C ARG A 484 33.63 -2.48 -27.03
N ALA A 485 34.60 -2.18 -27.90
CA ALA A 485 35.99 -2.60 -27.71
C ALA A 485 36.62 -2.00 -26.45
N GLU A 486 36.35 -0.71 -26.20
CA GLU A 486 36.80 -0.01 -25.00
C GLU A 486 36.11 -0.55 -23.74
N PHE A 487 34.81 -0.84 -23.81
CA PHE A 487 34.06 -1.38 -22.69
C PHE A 487 34.52 -2.80 -22.31
N ILE A 488 34.79 -3.64 -23.31
CA ILE A 488 35.43 -4.95 -23.11
C ILE A 488 36.79 -4.79 -22.42
N GLN A 489 37.62 -3.86 -22.89
CA GLN A 489 38.93 -3.62 -22.28
C GLN A 489 38.79 -3.10 -20.85
N ALA A 490 37.81 -2.25 -20.57
CA ALA A 490 37.53 -1.73 -19.23
C ALA A 490 37.06 -2.82 -18.26
N LEU A 491 36.24 -3.79 -18.71
CA LEU A 491 35.87 -4.96 -17.92
C LEU A 491 37.08 -5.87 -17.66
N LYS A 492 37.90 -6.15 -18.69
CA LYS A 492 39.14 -6.95 -18.55
C LYS A 492 40.14 -6.32 -17.58
N ASN A 493 40.30 -4.99 -17.67
CA ASN A 493 41.18 -4.23 -16.79
C ASN A 493 40.58 -3.98 -15.40
N LYS A 494 39.33 -4.42 -15.15
CA LYS A 494 38.56 -4.14 -13.92
C LYS A 494 38.50 -2.64 -13.59
N THR A 495 38.40 -1.78 -14.59
CA THR A 495 38.32 -0.31 -14.42
C THR A 495 37.15 0.09 -13.51
N PHE A 496 36.02 -0.62 -13.63
CA PHE A 496 34.84 -0.40 -12.79
C PHE A 496 34.93 -1.13 -11.44
N GLY A 497 35.96 -1.93 -11.18
CA GLY A 497 36.04 -2.84 -10.05
C GLY A 497 34.90 -3.87 -10.05
N ASP A 498 34.68 -4.51 -8.90
CA ASP A 498 33.53 -5.39 -8.72
C ASP A 498 32.25 -4.56 -8.51
N PHE A 499 31.18 -4.93 -9.22
CA PHE A 499 29.88 -4.27 -9.12
C PHE A 499 28.75 -5.28 -8.99
N PHE A 500 27.76 -4.90 -8.19
CA PHE A 500 26.59 -5.70 -7.85
C PHE A 500 25.52 -5.67 -8.94
N ALA A 501 25.33 -4.51 -9.57
CA ALA A 501 24.28 -4.33 -10.56
C ALA A 501 24.73 -3.47 -11.73
N ILE A 502 24.03 -3.65 -12.86
CA ILE A 502 24.09 -2.76 -14.02
C ILE A 502 22.75 -2.03 -14.12
N TYR A 503 22.81 -0.72 -14.34
CA TYR A 503 21.63 0.12 -14.48
C TYR A 503 21.71 0.96 -15.74
N ARG A 504 20.72 0.82 -16.63
CA ARG A 504 20.59 1.65 -17.84
C ARG A 504 19.28 2.45 -17.77
N PRO A 505 19.30 3.72 -17.36
CA PRO A 505 18.08 4.52 -17.12
C PRO A 505 17.32 4.93 -18.39
N PHE A 506 17.99 4.97 -19.55
CA PHE A 506 17.38 5.39 -20.80
C PHE A 506 17.66 4.39 -21.93
N TRP A 507 16.69 4.21 -22.81
CA TRP A 507 16.81 3.29 -23.95
C TRP A 507 17.65 3.87 -25.09
N ASN A 508 17.77 5.20 -25.18
CA ASN A 508 18.47 5.90 -26.25
C ASN A 508 19.92 6.29 -25.90
N THR A 509 20.39 6.00 -24.69
CA THR A 509 21.79 6.20 -24.26
C THR A 509 22.32 4.94 -23.57
N GLY A 510 23.64 4.78 -23.47
CA GLY A 510 24.23 3.63 -22.77
C GLY A 510 24.10 2.30 -23.53
N GLY A 511 23.93 2.35 -24.85
CA GLY A 511 23.81 1.21 -25.76
C GLY A 511 24.98 1.06 -26.74
N GLU A 512 26.05 1.84 -26.56
CA GLU A 512 27.18 1.96 -27.50
C GLU A 512 28.03 0.68 -27.61
N MET A 513 27.87 -0.24 -26.65
CA MET A 513 28.50 -1.58 -26.66
C MET A 513 27.79 -2.59 -27.58
N GLY A 514 26.62 -2.24 -28.11
CA GLY A 514 25.81 -3.12 -28.96
C GLY A 514 25.22 -4.30 -28.19
N ASN A 515 25.20 -5.47 -28.83
CA ASN A 515 24.58 -6.68 -28.27
C ASN A 515 25.31 -7.19 -27.02
N TRP A 516 24.57 -7.54 -25.98
CA TRP A 516 25.06 -8.21 -24.79
C TRP A 516 24.98 -9.73 -24.99
N ASP A 517 26.01 -10.27 -25.64
CA ASP A 517 26.19 -11.69 -25.95
C ASP A 517 27.18 -12.37 -24.97
N GLU A 518 27.50 -13.64 -25.19
CA GLU A 518 28.44 -14.41 -24.36
C GLU A 518 29.82 -13.71 -24.26
N GLU A 519 30.32 -13.08 -25.33
CA GLU A 519 31.61 -12.36 -25.29
C GLU A 519 31.59 -11.29 -24.19
N LEU A 520 30.56 -10.45 -24.17
CA LEU A 520 30.48 -9.37 -23.19
C LEU A 520 30.04 -9.86 -21.80
N ILE A 521 29.02 -10.74 -21.75
CA ILE A 521 28.47 -11.27 -20.50
C ILE A 521 29.52 -12.09 -19.74
N SER A 522 30.39 -12.84 -20.46
CA SER A 522 31.46 -13.64 -19.86
C SER A 522 32.44 -12.82 -19.00
N LEU A 523 32.59 -11.52 -19.31
CA LEU A 523 33.51 -10.60 -18.64
C LEU A 523 32.95 -9.94 -17.38
N LEU A 524 31.66 -10.12 -17.08
CA LEU A 524 31.06 -9.51 -15.89
C LEU A 524 31.67 -10.09 -14.60
N PRO A 525 31.79 -9.29 -13.53
CA PRO A 525 32.27 -9.81 -12.25
C PRO A 525 31.25 -10.77 -11.63
N ALA A 526 31.72 -11.75 -10.84
CA ALA A 526 30.85 -12.73 -10.17
C ALA A 526 29.89 -12.08 -9.14
N SER A 527 30.22 -10.86 -8.70
CA SER A 527 29.40 -10.03 -7.83
C SER A 527 28.18 -9.42 -8.53
N CYS A 528 28.15 -9.36 -9.87
CA CYS A 528 27.01 -8.85 -10.61
C CYS A 528 25.84 -9.84 -10.50
N LYS A 529 24.70 -9.38 -9.98
CA LYS A 529 23.50 -10.20 -9.76
C LYS A 529 22.25 -9.69 -10.49
N ILE A 530 22.23 -8.42 -10.89
CA ILE A 530 21.07 -7.84 -11.57
C ILE A 530 21.49 -6.82 -12.64
N TYR A 531 20.79 -6.86 -13.78
CA TYR A 531 20.87 -5.86 -14.82
C TYR A 531 19.46 -5.31 -15.10
N ALA A 532 19.20 -4.07 -14.71
CA ALA A 532 17.97 -3.35 -15.02
C ALA A 532 18.19 -2.35 -16.16
N SER A 533 17.38 -2.46 -17.21
CA SER A 533 17.46 -1.58 -18.39
C SER A 533 16.10 -0.99 -18.74
N ALA A 534 16.12 0.27 -19.15
CA ALA A 534 15.01 0.93 -19.82
C ALA A 534 14.62 0.23 -21.13
N GLY A 535 13.37 0.41 -21.54
CA GLY A 535 12.78 -0.20 -22.74
C GLY A 535 12.00 -1.48 -22.46
N ALA A 536 11.11 -1.84 -23.40
CA ALA A 536 10.32 -3.07 -23.32
C ALA A 536 11.05 -4.26 -23.94
N GLY A 537 11.58 -4.11 -25.15
CA GLY A 537 12.26 -5.21 -25.84
C GLY A 537 13.73 -5.35 -25.43
N PHE A 538 14.22 -6.58 -25.51
CA PHE A 538 15.50 -7.02 -24.95
C PHE A 538 16.23 -8.02 -25.85
N ASP A 539 15.91 -8.01 -27.15
CA ASP A 539 16.52 -8.80 -28.22
C ASP A 539 18.02 -8.56 -28.40
N TRP A 540 18.51 -7.41 -27.95
CA TRP A 540 19.94 -7.07 -27.91
C TRP A 540 20.67 -7.67 -26.69
N VAL A 541 19.98 -8.37 -25.77
CA VAL A 541 20.56 -9.00 -24.57
C VAL A 541 20.27 -10.50 -24.54
N ASP A 542 21.32 -11.31 -24.44
CA ASP A 542 21.19 -12.75 -24.21
C ASP A 542 20.82 -13.02 -22.73
N THR A 543 19.52 -12.98 -22.46
CA THR A 543 18.97 -13.18 -21.13
C THR A 543 19.14 -14.61 -20.59
N ALA A 544 19.33 -15.59 -21.47
CA ALA A 544 19.58 -16.98 -21.09
C ALA A 544 21.02 -17.15 -20.58
N THR A 545 21.98 -16.50 -21.25
CA THR A 545 23.37 -16.46 -20.80
C THR A 545 23.55 -15.68 -19.50
N LEU A 546 22.83 -14.57 -19.33
CA LEU A 546 22.74 -13.89 -18.02
C LEU A 546 22.18 -14.83 -16.93
N ALA A 547 21.11 -15.57 -17.23
CA ALA A 547 20.49 -16.50 -16.28
C ALA A 547 21.41 -17.66 -15.87
N LYS A 548 22.18 -18.23 -16.82
CA LYS A 548 23.20 -19.26 -16.53
C LYS A 548 24.24 -18.78 -15.51
N ARG A 549 24.52 -17.48 -15.48
CA ARG A 549 25.43 -16.85 -14.52
C ARG A 549 24.74 -16.36 -13.24
N GLY A 550 23.44 -16.61 -13.08
CA GLY A 550 22.65 -16.14 -11.94
C GLY A 550 22.39 -14.63 -11.95
N ILE A 551 22.43 -13.99 -13.12
CA ILE A 551 22.14 -12.56 -13.27
C ILE A 551 20.68 -12.39 -13.70
N THR A 552 19.91 -11.70 -12.87
CA THR A 552 18.52 -11.36 -13.17
C THR A 552 18.48 -10.15 -14.11
N TYR A 553 17.83 -10.29 -15.26
CA TYR A 553 17.62 -9.19 -16.20
C TYR A 553 16.19 -8.64 -16.07
N CYS A 554 16.09 -7.33 -15.93
CA CYS A 554 14.82 -6.61 -15.80
C CYS A 554 14.68 -5.60 -16.93
N ASN A 555 13.57 -5.67 -17.65
CA ASN A 555 13.16 -4.63 -18.58
C ASN A 555 12.20 -3.65 -17.88
N ALA A 556 11.78 -2.62 -18.60
CA ALA A 556 10.84 -1.62 -18.11
C ALA A 556 9.57 -1.53 -18.96
N ALA A 557 9.09 -2.66 -19.51
CA ALA A 557 7.91 -2.69 -20.38
C ALA A 557 6.64 -2.10 -19.74
N ALA A 558 6.49 -2.23 -18.41
CA ALA A 558 5.36 -1.65 -17.69
C ALA A 558 5.31 -0.12 -17.78
N ALA A 559 6.46 0.56 -17.91
CA ALA A 559 6.53 2.01 -17.96
C ALA A 559 6.03 2.60 -19.28
N CYS A 560 6.19 1.89 -20.40
CA CYS A 560 5.78 2.37 -21.73
C CYS A 560 4.52 1.70 -22.29
N THR A 561 3.82 0.87 -21.49
CA THR A 561 2.65 0.10 -21.95
C THR A 561 1.54 1.01 -22.50
N GLU A 562 1.21 2.11 -21.82
CA GLU A 562 0.18 3.04 -22.31
C GLU A 562 0.61 3.73 -23.60
N SER A 563 1.84 4.27 -23.65
CA SER A 563 2.32 5.02 -24.82
C SER A 563 2.37 4.15 -26.07
N VAL A 564 2.90 2.92 -25.96
CA VAL A 564 2.91 1.97 -27.08
C VAL A 564 1.49 1.61 -27.51
N ALA A 565 0.57 1.43 -26.55
CA ALA A 565 -0.81 1.12 -26.87
C ALA A 565 -1.52 2.28 -27.59
N ASP A 566 -1.27 3.53 -27.20
CA ASP A 566 -1.83 4.71 -27.86
C ASP A 566 -1.30 4.87 -29.29
N ALA A 567 0.01 4.67 -29.49
CA ALA A 567 0.60 4.70 -30.82
C ALA A 567 0.07 3.54 -31.71
N ALA A 568 -0.14 2.36 -31.15
CA ALA A 568 -0.75 1.24 -31.87
C ALA A 568 -2.20 1.57 -32.30
N ILE A 569 -2.99 2.21 -31.43
CA ILE A 569 -4.34 2.67 -31.78
C ILE A 569 -4.29 3.73 -32.89
N TRP A 570 -3.33 4.66 -32.84
CA TRP A 570 -3.08 5.60 -33.94
C TRP A 570 -2.78 4.87 -35.25
N LEU A 571 -1.85 3.91 -35.25
CA LEU A 571 -1.50 3.13 -36.43
C LEU A 571 -2.71 2.39 -36.99
N ILE A 572 -3.52 1.74 -36.13
CA ILE A 572 -4.76 1.06 -36.52
C ILE A 572 -5.72 2.04 -37.21
N ILE A 573 -6.00 3.19 -36.59
CA ILE A 573 -6.88 4.21 -37.19
C ILE A 573 -6.30 4.70 -38.51
N SER A 574 -4.99 4.98 -38.57
CA SER A 574 -4.32 5.48 -39.77
C SER A 574 -4.41 4.48 -40.92
N VAL A 575 -4.22 3.17 -40.70
CA VAL A 575 -4.33 2.17 -41.78
C VAL A 575 -5.76 1.91 -42.23
N PHE A 576 -6.75 2.04 -41.34
CA PHE A 576 -8.16 1.94 -41.71
C PHE A 576 -8.64 3.14 -42.51
N ARG A 577 -8.16 4.33 -42.15
CA ARG A 577 -8.64 5.61 -42.70
C ARG A 577 -7.68 6.24 -43.71
N GLN A 578 -6.50 5.68 -43.93
CA GLN A 578 -5.39 6.22 -44.72
C GLN A 578 -5.07 7.69 -44.39
N LEU A 579 -5.04 8.02 -43.09
CA LEU A 579 -4.81 9.39 -42.64
C LEU A 579 -3.41 9.90 -42.98
N SER A 580 -2.43 8.99 -43.16
CA SER A 580 -1.08 9.30 -43.63
C SER A 580 -1.11 10.07 -44.96
N TRP A 581 -1.81 9.53 -45.97
CA TRP A 581 -1.99 10.17 -47.27
C TRP A 581 -2.66 11.54 -47.16
N SER A 582 -3.72 11.65 -46.37
CA SER A 582 -4.40 12.93 -46.15
C SER A 582 -3.48 13.98 -45.51
N SER A 583 -2.71 13.58 -44.49
CA SER A 583 -1.78 14.46 -43.78
C SER A 583 -0.65 14.93 -44.70
N ILE A 584 -0.04 14.01 -45.45
CA ILE A 584 1.03 14.32 -46.41
C ILE A 584 0.53 15.29 -47.50
N ALA A 585 -0.64 14.99 -48.10
CA ALA A 585 -1.24 15.84 -49.11
C ALA A 585 -1.51 17.26 -48.58
N ALA A 586 -2.06 17.39 -47.37
CA ALA A 586 -2.32 18.69 -46.75
C ALA A 586 -1.02 19.47 -46.44
N ARG A 587 0.02 18.79 -45.96
CA ARG A 587 1.31 19.41 -45.62
C ARG A 587 2.17 19.74 -46.85
N SER A 588 1.86 19.17 -48.02
CA SER A 588 2.58 19.43 -49.26
C SER A 588 2.43 20.87 -49.77
N GLY A 589 1.34 21.56 -49.38
CA GLY A 589 0.95 22.86 -49.95
C GLY A 589 0.48 22.78 -51.41
N SER A 590 0.39 21.58 -52.01
CA SER A 590 -0.06 21.37 -53.38
C SER A 590 -1.57 21.18 -53.44
N SER A 591 -2.27 22.09 -54.13
CA SER A 591 -3.71 21.97 -54.40
C SER A 591 -4.06 20.69 -55.17
N GLU A 592 -3.16 20.22 -56.04
CA GLU A 592 -3.36 18.97 -56.79
C GLU A 592 -3.35 17.75 -55.86
N GLN A 593 -2.33 17.64 -55.00
CA GLN A 593 -2.24 16.52 -54.05
C GLN A 593 -3.39 16.56 -53.03
N PHE A 594 -3.80 17.76 -52.59
CA PHE A 594 -4.94 17.93 -51.71
C PHE A 594 -6.24 17.41 -52.35
N LEU A 595 -6.50 17.80 -53.60
CA LEU A 595 -7.69 17.36 -54.34
C LEU A 595 -7.65 15.86 -54.65
N ASP A 596 -6.48 15.30 -54.94
CA ASP A 596 -6.29 13.86 -55.11
C ASP A 596 -6.70 13.09 -53.85
N ALA A 597 -6.14 13.46 -52.69
CA ALA A 597 -6.51 12.82 -51.42
C ALA A 597 -7.99 13.02 -51.09
N GLN A 598 -8.53 14.24 -51.25
CA GLN A 598 -9.92 14.55 -50.95
C GLN A 598 -10.90 13.68 -51.76
N ARG A 599 -10.61 13.43 -53.04
CA ARG A 599 -11.50 12.69 -53.94
C ARG A 599 -11.34 11.18 -53.81
N ASN A 600 -10.12 10.71 -53.59
CA ASN A 600 -9.77 9.30 -53.78
C ASN A 600 -9.61 8.51 -52.47
N LEU A 601 -9.64 9.15 -51.30
CA LEU A 601 -9.47 8.48 -50.01
C LEU A 601 -10.75 7.78 -49.51
N ALA A 602 -11.92 8.37 -49.74
CA ALA A 602 -13.19 7.80 -49.28
C ALA A 602 -13.48 6.38 -49.84
N PRO A 603 -13.23 6.08 -51.13
CA PRO A 603 -13.47 4.74 -51.70
C PRO A 603 -12.57 3.63 -51.14
N VAL A 604 -11.40 3.97 -50.57
CA VAL A 604 -10.38 3.00 -50.12
C VAL A 604 -10.24 2.93 -48.59
N SER A 605 -11.01 3.72 -47.85
CA SER A 605 -11.00 3.75 -46.38
C SER A 605 -12.19 3.01 -45.78
N ARG A 606 -12.04 2.58 -44.53
CA ARG A 606 -13.07 1.88 -43.74
C ARG A 606 -13.04 2.36 -42.29
N ASN A 607 -14.17 2.32 -41.61
CA ASN A 607 -14.19 2.48 -40.16
C ASN A 607 -13.70 1.18 -39.49
N PRO A 608 -12.91 1.24 -38.39
CA PRO A 608 -12.50 0.04 -37.68
C PRO A 608 -13.65 -0.76 -37.05
N SER A 609 -14.75 -0.09 -36.70
CA SER A 609 -15.92 -0.69 -36.04
C SER A 609 -16.44 -1.93 -36.77
N GLY A 610 -16.63 -3.01 -36.02
CA GLY A 610 -17.12 -4.30 -36.50
C GLY A 610 -16.06 -5.21 -37.15
N PHE A 611 -14.88 -4.68 -37.51
CA PHE A 611 -13.76 -5.47 -38.02
C PHE A 611 -13.01 -6.17 -36.89
N SER A 612 -12.33 -7.27 -37.24
CA SER A 612 -11.49 -8.03 -36.31
C SER A 612 -10.05 -7.52 -36.24
N LEU A 613 -9.54 -7.36 -35.02
CA LEU A 613 -8.14 -7.10 -34.73
C LEU A 613 -7.51 -8.39 -34.18
N GLY A 614 -6.63 -9.00 -34.97
CA GLY A 614 -5.85 -10.17 -34.57
C GLY A 614 -4.50 -9.78 -33.99
N ILE A 615 -4.28 -10.04 -32.71
CA ILE A 615 -3.05 -9.67 -32.00
C ILE A 615 -2.16 -10.90 -31.80
N ILE A 616 -0.93 -10.86 -32.35
CA ILE A 616 0.09 -11.89 -32.12
C ILE A 616 1.03 -11.42 -31.03
N GLY A 617 0.97 -12.08 -29.87
CA GLY A 617 1.60 -11.66 -28.62
C GLY A 617 0.61 -10.88 -27.74
N PHE A 618 0.01 -11.57 -26.77
CA PHE A 618 -1.05 -11.05 -25.91
C PHE A 618 -0.55 -10.78 -24.48
N GLY A 619 0.67 -10.24 -24.40
CA GLY A 619 1.28 -9.75 -23.18
C GLY A 619 0.67 -8.44 -22.67
N ARG A 620 1.40 -7.70 -21.83
CA ARG A 620 0.92 -6.44 -21.23
C ARG A 620 0.49 -5.40 -22.28
N ILE A 621 1.32 -5.20 -23.32
CA ILE A 621 1.06 -4.25 -24.40
C ILE A 621 -0.12 -4.73 -25.27
N GLY A 622 -0.08 -5.98 -25.74
CA GLY A 622 -1.14 -6.56 -26.58
C GLY A 622 -2.52 -6.48 -25.92
N ARG A 623 -2.62 -6.85 -24.63
CA ARG A 623 -3.89 -6.73 -23.87
C ARG A 623 -4.38 -5.30 -23.77
N ARG A 624 -3.49 -4.35 -23.50
CA ARG A 624 -3.88 -2.95 -23.39
C ARG A 624 -4.37 -2.37 -24.72
N ILE A 625 -3.76 -2.78 -25.83
CA ILE A 625 -4.23 -2.43 -27.18
C ILE A 625 -5.62 -3.03 -27.41
N ALA A 626 -5.81 -4.31 -27.07
CA ALA A 626 -7.09 -5.00 -27.23
C ALA A 626 -8.23 -4.30 -26.47
N GLU A 627 -7.99 -3.91 -25.22
CA GLU A 627 -8.95 -3.15 -24.42
C GLU A 627 -9.35 -1.82 -25.08
N LYS A 628 -8.37 -1.05 -25.58
CA LYS A 628 -8.64 0.23 -26.25
C LYS A 628 -9.39 0.01 -27.56
N ALA A 629 -8.96 -0.95 -28.39
CA ALA A 629 -9.59 -1.25 -29.66
C ALA A 629 -11.03 -1.76 -29.50
N TYR A 630 -11.28 -2.62 -28.51
CA TYR A 630 -12.62 -3.10 -28.19
C TYR A 630 -13.53 -1.97 -27.70
N LYS A 631 -13.10 -1.24 -26.66
CA LYS A 631 -13.96 -0.25 -25.99
C LYS A 631 -14.16 1.05 -26.76
N ALA A 632 -13.15 1.48 -27.51
CA ALA A 632 -13.18 2.79 -28.19
C ALA A 632 -13.49 2.70 -29.68
N LEU A 633 -13.19 1.56 -30.32
CA LEU A 633 -13.32 1.39 -31.77
C LEU A 633 -14.31 0.30 -32.17
N ASP A 634 -14.96 -0.38 -31.22
CA ASP A 634 -15.89 -1.50 -31.44
C ASP A 634 -15.30 -2.62 -32.32
N MET A 635 -13.99 -2.89 -32.19
CA MET A 635 -13.33 -3.98 -32.90
C MET A 635 -13.53 -5.32 -32.19
N LYS A 636 -13.65 -6.40 -32.97
CA LYS A 636 -13.65 -7.77 -32.43
C LYS A 636 -12.21 -8.19 -32.14
N ILE A 637 -11.94 -8.72 -30.96
CA ILE A 637 -10.57 -9.07 -30.57
C ILE A 637 -10.31 -10.55 -30.82
N LEU A 638 -9.30 -10.86 -31.62
CA LEU A 638 -8.71 -12.18 -31.76
C LEU A 638 -7.27 -12.12 -31.24
N TYR A 639 -6.78 -13.18 -30.60
CA TYR A 639 -5.38 -13.21 -30.19
C TYR A 639 -4.73 -14.58 -30.29
N ASN A 640 -3.42 -14.57 -30.53
CA ASN A 640 -2.56 -15.74 -30.44
C ASN A 640 -1.42 -15.43 -29.47
N ASP A 641 -1.17 -16.38 -28.57
CA ASP A 641 -0.05 -16.37 -27.65
C ASP A 641 0.33 -17.82 -27.29
N VAL A 642 1.54 -18.01 -26.77
CA VAL A 642 2.05 -19.31 -26.33
C VAL A 642 1.22 -19.91 -25.19
N VAL A 643 0.53 -19.05 -24.43
CA VAL A 643 -0.36 -19.44 -23.32
C VAL A 643 -1.69 -18.72 -23.48
N GLN A 644 -2.78 -19.49 -23.43
CA GLN A 644 -4.14 -18.91 -23.40
C GLN A 644 -4.35 -18.14 -22.09
N MET A 645 -4.94 -16.95 -22.20
CA MET A 645 -5.31 -16.15 -21.03
C MET A 645 -6.53 -16.74 -20.30
N PRO A 646 -6.62 -16.56 -18.98
CA PRO A 646 -7.81 -16.90 -18.20
C PRO A 646 -9.06 -16.17 -18.71
N LYS A 647 -10.24 -16.77 -18.49
CA LYS A 647 -11.53 -16.26 -19.00
C LYS A 647 -11.85 -14.86 -18.47
N GLU A 648 -11.39 -14.55 -17.26
CA GLU A 648 -11.56 -13.25 -16.61
C GLU A 648 -10.85 -12.11 -17.37
N ILE A 649 -9.85 -12.43 -18.21
CA ILE A 649 -9.20 -11.47 -19.12
C ILE A 649 -9.90 -11.45 -20.49
N GLU A 650 -10.38 -12.60 -20.96
CA GLU A 650 -10.98 -12.72 -22.30
C GLU A 650 -12.38 -12.10 -22.37
N GLU A 651 -13.26 -12.43 -21.43
CA GLU A 651 -14.69 -12.09 -21.46
C GLU A 651 -14.98 -10.58 -21.49
N PRO A 652 -14.30 -9.71 -20.70
CA PRO A 652 -14.60 -8.28 -20.68
C PRO A 652 -14.36 -7.54 -22.01
N ILE A 653 -13.58 -8.13 -22.91
CA ILE A 653 -13.25 -7.58 -24.24
C ILE A 653 -13.63 -8.54 -25.38
N GLY A 654 -14.40 -9.58 -25.07
CA GLY A 654 -14.80 -10.62 -26.03
C GLY A 654 -13.64 -11.22 -26.81
N ALA A 655 -12.45 -11.36 -26.19
CA ALA A 655 -11.26 -11.81 -26.88
C ALA A 655 -11.32 -13.31 -27.18
N VAL A 656 -11.09 -13.67 -28.44
CA VAL A 656 -11.10 -15.06 -28.91
C VAL A 656 -9.68 -15.57 -29.06
N TYR A 657 -9.34 -16.62 -28.33
CA TYR A 657 -8.03 -17.27 -28.43
C TYR A 657 -7.92 -18.17 -29.65
N HIS A 658 -6.83 -17.98 -30.40
CA HIS A 658 -6.39 -18.86 -31.47
C HIS A 658 -5.12 -19.59 -31.04
N LYS A 659 -5.18 -20.93 -31.02
CA LYS A 659 -4.02 -21.78 -30.71
C LYS A 659 -2.89 -21.65 -31.72
N SER A 660 -3.21 -21.35 -32.98
CA SER A 660 -2.24 -21.18 -34.07
C SER A 660 -2.32 -19.77 -34.65
N ALA A 661 -1.16 -19.13 -34.83
CA ALA A 661 -1.06 -17.86 -35.54
C ALA A 661 -1.70 -17.93 -36.93
N ASP A 662 -1.53 -19.04 -37.65
CA ASP A 662 -2.12 -19.25 -38.98
C ASP A 662 -3.65 -19.12 -38.98
N THR A 663 -4.31 -19.65 -37.94
CA THR A 663 -5.77 -19.57 -37.84
C THR A 663 -6.23 -18.14 -37.54
N LEU A 664 -5.45 -17.39 -36.77
CA LEU A 664 -5.70 -15.97 -36.52
C LEU A 664 -5.49 -15.14 -37.80
N LEU A 665 -4.41 -15.40 -38.55
CA LEU A 665 -4.11 -14.68 -39.79
C LEU A 665 -5.23 -14.84 -40.82
N ALA A 666 -5.80 -16.05 -40.95
CA ALA A 666 -6.92 -16.32 -41.85
C ALA A 666 -8.22 -15.62 -41.45
N GLU A 667 -8.40 -15.29 -40.17
CA GLU A 667 -9.63 -14.69 -39.64
C GLU A 667 -9.54 -13.17 -39.40
N ALA A 668 -8.35 -12.63 -39.14
CA ALA A 668 -8.18 -11.22 -38.79
C ALA A 668 -8.28 -10.28 -40.01
N ASP A 669 -9.02 -9.18 -39.86
CA ASP A 669 -9.09 -8.11 -40.87
C ASP A 669 -7.94 -7.10 -40.72
N CYS A 670 -7.43 -6.94 -39.50
CA CYS A 670 -6.20 -6.23 -39.19
C CYS A 670 -5.37 -7.08 -38.25
N VAL A 671 -4.11 -7.34 -38.59
CA VAL A 671 -3.17 -8.07 -37.74
C VAL A 671 -2.23 -7.08 -37.06
N LEU A 672 -2.01 -7.25 -35.76
CA LEU A 672 -1.06 -6.47 -34.98
C LEU A 672 -0.01 -7.39 -34.35
N VAL A 673 1.27 -7.07 -34.57
CA VAL A 673 2.40 -7.83 -34.03
C VAL A 673 2.92 -7.14 -32.77
N ALA A 674 2.84 -7.86 -31.64
CA ALA A 674 3.24 -7.41 -30.30
C ALA A 674 4.04 -8.48 -29.53
N THR A 675 4.81 -9.30 -30.25
CA THR A 675 5.60 -10.42 -29.70
C THR A 675 7.11 -10.15 -29.75
N PRO A 676 7.93 -10.72 -28.86
CA PRO A 676 9.39 -10.72 -29.01
C PRO A 676 9.84 -11.40 -30.31
N PHE A 677 10.99 -10.98 -30.84
CA PHE A 677 11.65 -11.65 -31.97
C PHE A 677 12.35 -12.95 -31.51
N ALA A 678 12.13 -14.04 -32.24
CA ALA A 678 12.61 -15.37 -31.88
C ALA A 678 13.66 -15.95 -32.86
N GLY A 679 14.23 -15.12 -33.74
CA GLY A 679 15.31 -15.51 -34.66
C GLY A 679 14.90 -15.61 -36.13
N GLU A 680 13.60 -15.74 -36.42
CA GLU A 680 13.05 -15.78 -37.78
C GLU A 680 11.87 -14.81 -37.95
N ALA A 681 11.63 -14.38 -39.19
CA ALA A 681 10.50 -13.51 -39.52
C ALA A 681 9.19 -14.30 -39.39
N LEU A 682 8.33 -13.82 -38.48
CA LEU A 682 6.99 -14.37 -38.25
C LEU A 682 6.10 -14.22 -39.49
N LEU A 683 6.17 -13.06 -40.15
CA LEU A 683 5.39 -12.74 -41.35
C LEU A 683 6.31 -12.57 -42.55
N ASN A 684 6.69 -13.71 -43.13
CA ASN A 684 7.29 -13.82 -44.46
C ASN A 684 6.20 -14.02 -45.53
N LYS A 685 6.58 -14.26 -46.79
CA LYS A 685 5.68 -14.53 -47.92
C LYS A 685 4.55 -15.52 -47.61
N GLN A 686 4.85 -16.62 -46.92
CA GLN A 686 3.86 -17.64 -46.58
C GLN A 686 2.89 -17.15 -45.49
N GLY A 687 3.40 -16.45 -44.47
CA GLY A 687 2.58 -15.86 -43.40
C GLY A 687 1.65 -14.77 -43.94
N LEU A 688 2.19 -13.86 -44.75
CA LEU A 688 1.43 -12.79 -45.38
C LEU A 688 0.34 -13.33 -46.30
N ALA A 689 0.63 -14.38 -47.08
CA ALA A 689 -0.37 -15.00 -47.96
C ALA A 689 -1.54 -15.69 -47.24
N LYS A 690 -1.39 -16.00 -45.94
CA LYS A 690 -2.47 -16.54 -45.10
C LYS A 690 -3.42 -15.46 -44.59
N MET A 691 -3.04 -14.19 -44.68
CA MET A 691 -3.92 -13.08 -44.31
C MET A 691 -5.09 -12.97 -45.30
N LYS A 692 -6.19 -12.37 -44.86
CA LYS A 692 -7.31 -12.07 -45.77
C LYS A 692 -6.85 -11.10 -46.87
N LYS A 693 -7.38 -11.28 -48.09
CA LYS A 693 -7.24 -10.26 -49.14
C LYS A 693 -7.86 -8.94 -48.68
N GLY A 694 -7.10 -7.86 -48.75
CA GLY A 694 -7.48 -6.54 -48.26
C GLY A 694 -7.27 -6.35 -46.74
N ALA A 695 -6.61 -7.29 -46.05
CA ALA A 695 -6.25 -7.13 -44.65
C ALA A 695 -5.23 -6.00 -44.45
N LYS A 696 -5.09 -5.57 -43.19
CA LYS A 696 -4.11 -4.57 -42.76
C LYS A 696 -3.11 -5.19 -41.81
N LEU A 697 -1.90 -4.64 -41.76
CA LEU A 697 -0.84 -5.10 -40.88
C LEU A 697 -0.27 -3.95 -40.05
N VAL A 698 -0.16 -4.13 -38.74
CA VAL A 698 0.46 -3.17 -37.81
C VAL A 698 1.61 -3.84 -37.07
N ASN A 699 2.78 -3.19 -37.02
CA ASN A 699 3.93 -3.67 -36.27
C ASN A 699 4.45 -2.60 -35.31
N ILE A 700 4.41 -2.92 -34.02
CA ILE A 700 4.95 -2.10 -32.92
C ILE A 700 6.01 -2.86 -32.10
N ALA A 701 6.40 -4.05 -32.56
CA ALA A 701 7.29 -4.94 -31.82
C ALA A 701 8.74 -4.82 -32.30
N ARG A 702 9.09 -5.53 -33.37
CA ARG A 702 10.40 -5.51 -34.01
C ARG A 702 10.23 -5.64 -35.51
N GLY A 703 11.00 -4.85 -36.27
CA GLY A 703 10.91 -4.90 -37.72
C GLY A 703 11.26 -6.26 -38.30
N LYS A 704 12.26 -6.95 -37.73
CA LYS A 704 12.67 -8.32 -38.12
C LYS A 704 11.58 -9.39 -37.99
N LEU A 705 10.45 -9.11 -37.35
CA LEU A 705 9.30 -10.03 -37.32
C LEU A 705 8.57 -10.09 -38.67
N ILE A 706 8.81 -9.13 -39.57
CA ILE A 706 8.21 -9.06 -40.89
C ILE A 706 9.34 -9.01 -41.91
N ASN A 707 9.25 -9.82 -42.96
CA ASN A 707 10.12 -9.65 -44.11
C ASN A 707 9.62 -8.45 -44.93
N GLU A 708 10.42 -7.39 -45.00
CA GLU A 708 10.00 -6.10 -45.56
C GLU A 708 9.80 -6.17 -47.07
N ALA A 709 10.61 -6.99 -47.77
CA ALA A 709 10.46 -7.22 -49.21
C ALA A 709 9.14 -7.95 -49.54
N ASP A 710 8.81 -9.00 -48.79
CA ASP A 710 7.54 -9.72 -48.94
C ASP A 710 6.34 -8.82 -48.58
N LEU A 711 6.48 -7.94 -47.58
CA LEU A 711 5.46 -6.95 -47.24
C LEU A 711 5.22 -5.97 -48.39
N VAL A 712 6.28 -5.46 -49.02
CA VAL A 712 6.17 -4.60 -50.21
C VAL A 712 5.44 -5.31 -51.34
N GLU A 713 5.76 -6.58 -51.63
CA GLU A 713 5.06 -7.38 -52.65
C GLU A 713 3.57 -7.56 -52.29
N ALA A 714 3.25 -7.83 -51.02
CA ALA A 714 1.87 -7.99 -50.55
C ALA A 714 1.04 -6.70 -50.65
N LEU A 715 1.65 -5.54 -50.41
CA LEU A 715 1.01 -4.23 -50.55
C LEU A 715 0.84 -3.84 -52.02
N GLN A 716 1.86 -4.04 -52.87
CA GLN A 716 1.80 -3.71 -54.30
C GLN A 716 0.78 -4.57 -55.04
N SER A 717 0.67 -5.86 -54.69
CA SER A 717 -0.34 -6.76 -55.27
C SER A 717 -1.77 -6.49 -54.78
N GLY A 718 -1.94 -5.63 -53.76
CA GLY A 718 -3.23 -5.38 -53.11
C GLY A 718 -3.71 -6.53 -52.22
N HIS A 719 -2.88 -7.54 -51.96
CA HIS A 719 -3.20 -8.59 -50.99
C HIS A 719 -3.39 -7.97 -49.60
N LEU A 720 -2.52 -7.03 -49.22
CA LEU A 720 -2.73 -6.15 -48.07
C LEU A 720 -3.18 -4.77 -48.54
N SER A 721 -4.22 -4.22 -47.90
CA SER A 721 -4.73 -2.90 -48.26
C SER A 721 -3.94 -1.75 -47.64
N GLY A 722 -3.14 -2.02 -46.60
CA GLY A 722 -2.32 -1.02 -45.93
C GLY A 722 -1.50 -1.56 -44.76
N ALA A 723 -0.50 -0.81 -44.32
CA ALA A 723 0.38 -1.20 -43.23
C ALA A 723 0.73 -0.01 -42.32
N GLY A 724 0.91 -0.26 -41.02
CA GLY A 724 1.29 0.74 -40.03
C GLY A 724 2.51 0.26 -39.26
N LEU A 725 3.64 0.93 -39.42
CA LEU A 725 4.94 0.45 -38.94
C LEU A 725 5.57 1.49 -38.02
N ASP A 726 5.82 1.11 -36.77
CA ASP A 726 6.73 1.85 -35.89
C ASP A 726 8.17 1.33 -36.03
N VAL A 727 8.35 0.12 -36.56
CA VAL A 727 9.61 -0.62 -36.60
C VAL A 727 9.88 -1.23 -37.98
N PHE A 728 11.15 -1.34 -38.38
CA PHE A 728 11.62 -1.72 -39.74
C PHE A 728 12.71 -2.79 -39.72
N GLU A 729 12.78 -3.62 -40.76
CA GLU A 729 13.71 -4.77 -40.78
C GLU A 729 15.18 -4.33 -40.70
N HIS A 730 15.49 -3.18 -41.30
CA HIS A 730 16.83 -2.61 -41.42
C HIS A 730 16.97 -1.24 -40.72
N GLU A 731 16.27 -1.03 -39.61
CA GLU A 731 16.34 0.20 -38.81
C GLU A 731 17.79 0.71 -38.60
N PRO A 732 18.06 2.01 -38.77
CA PRO A 732 17.11 3.11 -39.03
C PRO A 732 16.78 3.34 -40.52
N VAL A 733 17.21 2.45 -41.41
CA VAL A 733 16.94 2.56 -42.86
C VAL A 733 15.58 1.95 -43.17
N ILE A 734 14.72 2.71 -43.84
CA ILE A 734 13.38 2.30 -44.26
C ILE A 734 13.39 2.03 -45.77
N SER A 735 12.67 1.00 -46.24
CA SER A 735 12.50 0.74 -47.67
C SER A 735 12.00 1.98 -48.43
N PRO A 736 12.68 2.37 -49.52
CA PRO A 736 12.24 3.45 -50.41
C PRO A 736 10.85 3.21 -51.00
N GLU A 737 10.43 1.95 -51.13
CA GLU A 737 9.12 1.60 -51.67
C GLU A 737 8.02 1.86 -50.63
N LEU A 738 8.23 1.48 -49.36
CA LEU A 738 7.28 1.79 -48.29
C LEU A 738 7.10 3.30 -48.09
N ILE A 739 8.19 4.08 -48.18
CA ILE A 739 8.15 5.55 -48.07
C ILE A 739 7.22 6.19 -49.11
N LYS A 740 7.12 5.62 -50.32
CA LYS A 740 6.30 6.18 -51.41
C LYS A 740 4.83 5.77 -51.34
N MET A 741 4.48 4.75 -50.54
CA MET A 741 3.14 4.18 -50.52
C MET A 741 2.15 5.03 -49.72
N LYS A 742 1.05 5.44 -50.37
CA LYS A 742 -0.03 6.23 -49.75
C LYS A 742 -0.80 5.46 -48.65
N ASN A 743 -0.81 4.13 -48.73
CA ASN A 743 -1.52 3.26 -47.80
C ASN A 743 -0.63 2.72 -46.67
N VAL A 744 0.54 3.33 -46.45
CA VAL A 744 1.46 2.97 -45.37
C VAL A 744 1.63 4.15 -44.42
N GLU A 745 1.54 3.89 -43.12
CA GLU A 745 1.87 4.82 -42.03
C GLU A 745 3.21 4.40 -41.43
N LEU A 746 4.12 5.36 -41.25
CA LEU A 746 5.49 5.13 -40.79
C LEU A 746 5.76 6.02 -39.58
N LEU A 747 6.16 5.42 -38.45
CA LEU A 747 6.68 6.11 -37.28
C LEU A 747 8.17 5.80 -37.09
N SER A 748 8.89 6.65 -36.36
CA SER A 748 10.34 6.55 -36.20
C SER A 748 10.73 5.80 -34.92
N HIS A 749 10.18 4.60 -34.71
CA HIS A 749 10.38 3.76 -33.53
C HIS A 749 10.20 4.51 -32.20
N ASN A 750 9.10 5.25 -32.11
CA ASN A 750 8.80 6.13 -30.99
C ASN A 750 7.43 5.85 -30.36
N ALA A 751 6.78 4.73 -30.66
CA ALA A 751 5.54 4.33 -30.01
C ALA A 751 5.62 4.37 -28.48
N GLY A 752 6.75 3.94 -27.91
CA GLY A 752 6.99 3.98 -26.46
C GLY A 752 7.57 5.28 -25.92
N ALA A 753 7.80 6.29 -26.76
CA ALA A 753 8.48 7.52 -26.39
C ALA A 753 7.50 8.56 -25.84
N SER A 754 7.44 8.68 -24.51
CA SER A 754 6.73 9.75 -23.81
C SER A 754 7.49 10.17 -22.57
N LEU A 755 7.23 11.38 -22.08
CA LEU A 755 7.80 11.84 -20.80
C LEU A 755 7.44 10.87 -19.67
N ASP A 756 6.19 10.38 -19.65
CA ASP A 756 5.71 9.40 -18.67
C ASP A 756 6.50 8.09 -18.72
N SER A 757 6.76 7.57 -19.92
CA SER A 757 7.58 6.36 -20.10
C SER A 757 9.00 6.58 -19.61
N HIS A 758 9.57 7.75 -19.90
CA HIS A 758 10.92 8.13 -19.52
C HIS A 758 11.07 8.27 -17.98
N VAL A 759 10.11 8.92 -17.32
CA VAL A 759 10.03 8.98 -15.85
C VAL A 759 9.84 7.56 -15.27
N GLY A 760 8.99 6.75 -15.90
CA GLY A 760 8.75 5.37 -15.49
C GLY A 760 9.96 4.45 -15.65
N PHE A 761 10.78 4.62 -16.70
CA PHE A 761 12.00 3.85 -16.92
C PHE A 761 13.02 4.07 -15.81
N GLU A 762 13.25 5.33 -15.44
CA GLU A 762 14.15 5.66 -14.33
C GLU A 762 13.65 5.05 -13.01
N LYS A 763 12.36 5.23 -12.73
CA LYS A 763 11.73 4.73 -11.51
C LYS A 763 11.84 3.22 -11.40
N LEU A 764 11.33 2.51 -12.40
CA LEU A 764 11.24 1.05 -12.37
C LEU A 764 12.62 0.40 -12.40
N GLY A 765 13.61 0.98 -13.10
CA GLY A 765 14.98 0.48 -13.08
C GLY A 765 15.63 0.57 -11.69
N MET A 766 15.49 1.71 -11.01
CA MET A 766 15.98 1.87 -9.64
C MET A 766 15.23 0.97 -8.65
N GLU A 767 13.91 0.88 -8.74
CA GLU A 767 13.08 0.04 -7.87
C GLU A 767 13.39 -1.46 -8.04
N ASN A 768 13.68 -1.92 -9.27
CA ASN A 768 14.11 -3.30 -9.51
C ASN A 768 15.39 -3.64 -8.75
N ILE A 769 16.42 -2.78 -8.85
CA ILE A 769 17.71 -3.00 -8.21
C ILE A 769 17.58 -2.89 -6.69
N LEU A 770 16.84 -1.90 -6.18
CA LEU A 770 16.56 -1.76 -4.75
C LEU A 770 15.81 -2.98 -4.18
N SER A 771 14.75 -3.42 -4.87
CA SER A 771 13.98 -4.60 -4.48
C SER A 771 14.84 -5.85 -4.47
N PHE A 772 15.63 -6.06 -5.53
CA PHE A 772 16.50 -7.22 -5.65
C PHE A 772 17.59 -7.21 -4.58
N HIS A 773 18.20 -6.07 -4.29
CA HIS A 773 19.19 -5.94 -3.22
C HIS A 773 18.61 -6.23 -1.83
N LYS A 774 17.37 -5.78 -1.58
CA LYS A 774 16.71 -5.96 -0.29
C LYS A 774 16.14 -7.37 -0.09
N THR A 775 15.61 -7.98 -1.14
CA THR A 775 14.74 -9.18 -1.03
C THR A 775 15.22 -10.38 -1.85
N GLY A 776 16.21 -10.20 -2.72
CA GLY A 776 16.60 -11.18 -3.74
C GLY A 776 15.60 -11.31 -4.90
N LYS A 777 14.54 -10.49 -4.95
CA LYS A 777 13.52 -10.52 -6.00
C LYS A 777 13.39 -9.15 -6.68
N ALA A 778 13.44 -9.15 -8.00
CA ALA A 778 13.16 -7.98 -8.82
C ALA A 778 11.66 -7.84 -9.09
N ILE A 779 11.24 -6.65 -9.52
CA ILE A 779 9.83 -6.29 -9.79
C ILE A 779 9.40 -6.76 -11.18
N SER A 780 10.24 -6.52 -12.19
CA SER A 780 9.96 -6.87 -13.60
C SER A 780 11.05 -7.76 -14.23
N PRO A 781 11.41 -8.90 -13.61
CA PRO A 781 12.39 -9.80 -14.20
C PRO A 781 11.79 -10.50 -15.43
N VAL A 782 12.54 -10.58 -16.53
CA VAL A 782 12.10 -11.29 -17.74
C VAL A 782 12.72 -12.70 -17.86
N ASN A 783 13.83 -12.96 -17.17
CA ASN A 783 14.56 -14.23 -17.22
C ASN A 783 14.51 -15.03 -15.92
N ALA A 784 13.69 -14.64 -14.95
CA ALA A 784 13.60 -15.33 -13.66
C ALA A 784 13.24 -16.83 -13.82
N HIS A 785 12.41 -17.18 -14.80
CA HIS A 785 12.04 -18.56 -15.10
C HIS A 785 13.20 -19.44 -15.61
N LEU A 786 14.29 -18.82 -16.09
CA LEU A 786 15.50 -19.52 -16.55
C LEU A 786 16.51 -19.74 -15.41
N ILE A 787 16.38 -19.02 -14.29
CA ILE A 787 17.28 -19.11 -13.14
C ILE A 787 16.76 -20.25 -12.24
N LYS A 788 17.35 -21.44 -12.32
CA LYS A 788 16.97 -22.60 -11.48
C LYS A 788 17.14 -22.26 -10.00
N GLN A 789 16.10 -22.48 -9.18
CA GLN A 789 16.09 -22.28 -7.72
C GLN A 789 17.06 -23.20 -6.92
N SER A 790 17.84 -24.07 -7.57
CA SER A 790 18.79 -24.93 -6.89
C SER A 790 20.19 -24.29 -6.88
N LYS A 791 20.66 -23.89 -5.69
CA LYS A 791 21.98 -23.33 -5.31
C LYS A 791 21.98 -21.83 -4.94
N LEU A 792 21.10 -21.44 -4.03
CA LEU A 792 21.38 -20.35 -3.07
C LEU A 792 21.40 -20.93 -1.67
#